data_AF-A0A0A0DPV0-F1
#
_entry.id   AF-A0A0A0DPV0-F1
#
_cell.length_a   1.000
_cell.length_b   1.000
_cell.length_c   1.000
_cell.angle_alpha   90.00
_cell.angle_beta   90.00
_cell.angle_gamma   90.00
#
_symmetry.space_group_name_H-M   'P 1'
#
loop_
_entity.id
_entity.type
_entity.pdbx_description
1 polymer ?
#
loop_
_entity_poly.entity_id
_entity_poly.type
_entity_poly.pdbx_seq_one_letter_code
_entity_poly.pdbx_strand_id
1 'polypeptide(L)'
;MFYLRDLTVLILGLGDSGLAMARWCARCGSTVRVADTRANPPQAATLAADVPAATLHHGLDVGLLDGVNLVLKSPGLMPNAPDVSALLAKADELGIPVRGELSLFASALADLKADMGYAPKVVAITGTNGKTTTTSLTAKLIERTGLRVGLAGNIGPTLLDTLRVALEQEPKPLSEEPASDTAEVVGEQGTVQSDAGAVAGEQAALASGADVASVPVPVATDAALDEPVENTAIMEAAAEVLPESEPAEIDQPEDAEPALESQVESQLERQAEPLADDADAPLITLTPPPPSAPTFEVLPQAWVLELSSFQLDGVSNFEPDAAVVLNITQDHLDWHGSMAAYAAAKARIFGKNGIMVINRDDPVVMDMVPPPEVIKSGVRGRPAKTVYRNLVYFGLDAPRRPGDFGLVNESGMAWLVRALEADPTIKLKKGEQAEIVLQRLMPADALRIRGRHNASNALAALSLATAIGCPLAPMLHGLREYRGEPHRVEHVATVGGIDAIDDSKGTNVGATVAALQGLGADMSPGKLVVILGGDGKGQDFAPLAEPVGRFARAVALIGRDAQAIEATLAEVRTPVGDTLPMQRHDNLEAATRWAFEQAKAGDAVLLSPACASLDMFRNYAHRAEVFIGTVQDLAHERGDIA
;
A
#
# COMPACT_ATOMS: atom_id res chain seq x y z
N MET A 1 -25.31 -11.55 -0.45
CA MET A 1 -24.54 -10.51 0.26
C MET A 1 -25.18 -10.18 1.61
N PHE A 2 -25.45 -11.17 2.45
CA PHE A 2 -26.06 -10.94 3.77
C PHE A 2 -25.65 -12.01 4.81
N TYR A 3 -24.38 -12.40 4.86
CA TYR A 3 -23.89 -13.34 5.89
C TYR A 3 -24.05 -12.85 7.35
N LEU A 4 -24.45 -11.59 7.54
CA LEU A 4 -24.74 -10.96 8.84
C LEU A 4 -26.23 -10.57 9.01
N ARG A 5 -27.12 -11.03 8.12
CA ARG A 5 -28.55 -10.68 8.16
C ARG A 5 -29.19 -11.11 9.46
N ASP A 6 -30.04 -10.25 10.02
CA ASP A 6 -30.91 -10.56 11.15
C ASP A 6 -30.14 -11.00 12.43
N LEU A 7 -28.79 -10.86 12.43
CA LEU A 7 -27.91 -11.11 13.57
C LEU A 7 -27.83 -9.87 14.47
N THR A 8 -27.70 -10.10 15.78
CA THR A 8 -27.25 -9.06 16.73
C THR A 8 -25.74 -9.10 16.86
N VAL A 9 -25.09 -7.97 16.58
CA VAL A 9 -23.62 -7.85 16.54
C VAL A 9 -23.16 -6.85 17.59
N LEU A 10 -22.21 -7.25 18.46
CA LEU A 10 -21.58 -6.40 19.45
C LEU A 10 -20.20 -5.93 18.98
N ILE A 11 -20.01 -4.63 18.82
CA ILE A 11 -18.74 -3.99 18.50
C ILE A 11 -18.10 -3.45 19.77
N LEU A 12 -16.88 -3.89 20.05
CA LEU A 12 -16.05 -3.48 21.18
C LEU A 12 -15.04 -2.43 20.70
N GLY A 13 -15.19 -1.20 21.20
CA GLY A 13 -14.45 -0.02 20.79
C GLY A 13 -15.02 0.60 19.51
N LEU A 14 -15.38 1.88 19.58
CA LEU A 14 -15.78 2.69 18.42
C LEU A 14 -14.51 3.19 17.71
N GLY A 15 -14.31 4.52 17.57
CA GLY A 15 -13.30 5.05 16.65
C GLY A 15 -13.55 4.58 15.21
N ASP A 16 -12.53 4.66 14.37
CA ASP A 16 -12.72 4.56 12.92
C ASP A 16 -13.01 3.12 12.45
N SER A 17 -12.21 2.12 12.88
CA SER A 17 -12.52 0.70 12.62
C SER A 17 -13.86 0.27 13.23
N GLY A 18 -14.21 0.76 14.42
CA GLY A 18 -15.50 0.43 15.06
C GLY A 18 -16.69 1.01 14.30
N LEU A 19 -16.57 2.25 13.81
CA LEU A 19 -17.58 2.90 12.97
C LEU A 19 -17.73 2.18 11.62
N ALA A 20 -16.61 1.82 10.98
CA ALA A 20 -16.60 1.09 9.72
C ALA A 20 -17.27 -0.29 9.86
N MET A 21 -17.01 -1.01 10.95
CA MET A 21 -17.72 -2.25 11.28
C MET A 21 -19.21 -2.01 11.53
N ALA A 22 -19.60 -0.93 12.23
CA ALA A 22 -21.00 -0.60 12.49
C ALA A 22 -21.78 -0.29 11.20
N ARG A 23 -21.21 0.57 10.34
CA ARG A 23 -21.75 0.88 9.00
C ARG A 23 -21.89 -0.39 8.15
N TRP A 24 -20.89 -1.26 8.15
CA TRP A 24 -20.91 -2.51 7.39
C TRP A 24 -21.97 -3.49 7.89
N CYS A 25 -22.04 -3.76 9.20
CA CYS A 25 -23.05 -4.63 9.80
C CYS A 25 -24.47 -4.12 9.53
N ALA A 26 -24.71 -2.81 9.69
CA ALA A 26 -26.00 -2.21 9.37
C ALA A 26 -26.37 -2.36 7.88
N ARG A 27 -25.42 -2.13 6.96
CA ARG A 27 -25.59 -2.37 5.51
C ARG A 27 -25.93 -3.83 5.19
N CYS A 28 -25.37 -4.78 5.94
CA CYS A 28 -25.69 -6.21 5.83
C CYS A 28 -26.96 -6.65 6.59
N GLY A 29 -27.72 -5.72 7.19
CA GLY A 29 -28.99 -6.03 7.86
C GLY A 29 -28.85 -6.60 9.27
N SER A 30 -27.76 -6.29 9.99
CA SER A 30 -27.59 -6.66 11.41
C SER A 30 -28.22 -5.64 12.37
N THR A 31 -28.65 -6.11 13.53
CA THR A 31 -28.87 -5.24 14.71
C THR A 31 -27.52 -4.92 15.34
N VAL A 32 -27.18 -3.63 15.46
CA VAL A 32 -25.84 -3.19 15.91
C VAL A 32 -25.87 -2.70 17.37
N ARG A 33 -25.00 -3.27 18.20
CA ARG A 33 -24.68 -2.83 19.56
C ARG A 33 -23.21 -2.41 19.57
N VAL A 34 -22.89 -1.22 20.08
CA VAL A 34 -21.52 -0.70 20.20
C VAL A 34 -21.24 -0.43 21.67
N ALA A 35 -20.07 -0.82 22.16
CA ALA A 35 -19.64 -0.58 23.53
C ALA A 35 -18.20 -0.05 23.57
N ASP A 36 -17.95 1.02 24.32
CA ASP A 36 -16.62 1.64 24.42
C ASP A 36 -16.27 1.95 25.89
N THR A 37 -15.01 1.79 26.26
CA THR A 37 -14.53 2.09 27.63
C THR A 37 -14.52 3.59 27.94
N ARG A 38 -14.60 4.45 26.92
CA ARG A 38 -14.62 5.91 27.07
C ARG A 38 -16.05 6.42 27.25
N ALA A 39 -16.22 7.36 28.18
CA ALA A 39 -17.49 8.09 28.36
C ALA A 39 -17.86 8.94 27.12
N ASN A 40 -16.85 9.52 26.44
CA ASN A 40 -17.01 10.24 25.18
C ASN A 40 -16.10 9.59 24.11
N PRO A 41 -16.55 8.52 23.43
CA PRO A 41 -15.73 7.88 22.41
C PRO A 41 -15.69 8.72 21.11
N PRO A 42 -14.57 8.72 20.37
CA PRO A 42 -14.51 9.32 19.05
C PRO A 42 -15.50 8.63 18.11
N GLN A 43 -16.02 9.40 17.13
CA GLN A 43 -17.09 9.00 16.20
C GLN A 43 -18.49 8.77 16.80
N ALA A 44 -18.75 9.09 18.08
CA ALA A 44 -20.08 8.89 18.69
C ALA A 44 -21.22 9.61 17.95
N ALA A 45 -21.01 10.88 17.56
CA ALA A 45 -21.99 11.64 16.78
C ALA A 45 -22.18 11.07 15.37
N THR A 46 -21.09 10.65 14.72
CA THR A 46 -21.08 10.03 13.40
C THR A 46 -21.84 8.71 13.38
N LEU A 47 -21.68 7.88 14.42
CA LEU A 47 -22.43 6.64 14.60
C LEU A 47 -23.94 6.91 14.69
N ALA A 48 -24.35 7.92 15.45
CA ALA A 48 -25.76 8.29 15.60
C ALA A 48 -26.39 8.86 14.32
N ALA A 49 -25.59 9.49 13.45
CA ALA A 49 -26.05 9.99 12.15
C ALA A 49 -26.14 8.88 11.10
N ASP A 50 -25.09 8.06 10.96
CA ASP A 50 -24.96 7.06 9.89
C ASP A 50 -25.70 5.75 10.21
N VAL A 51 -25.79 5.39 11.49
CA VAL A 51 -26.41 4.16 11.98
C VAL A 51 -27.36 4.47 13.14
N PRO A 52 -28.46 5.22 12.91
CA PRO A 52 -29.37 5.67 13.97
C PRO A 52 -30.11 4.54 14.70
N ALA A 53 -30.06 3.31 14.18
CA ALA A 53 -30.58 2.11 14.83
C ALA A 53 -29.55 1.40 15.75
N ALA A 54 -28.28 1.85 15.77
CA ALA A 54 -27.26 1.30 16.66
C ALA A 54 -27.45 1.80 18.09
N THR A 55 -27.20 0.93 19.08
CA THR A 55 -27.13 1.33 20.49
C THR A 55 -25.68 1.52 20.93
N LEU A 56 -25.37 2.65 21.59
CA LEU A 56 -24.05 2.92 22.16
C LEU A 56 -24.08 2.74 23.68
N HIS A 57 -23.13 1.96 24.20
CA HIS A 57 -22.98 1.62 25.62
C HIS A 57 -21.61 2.10 26.13
N HIS A 58 -21.54 2.47 27.40
CA HIS A 58 -20.30 2.92 28.05
C HIS A 58 -19.83 1.87 29.07
N GLY A 59 -18.56 1.50 28.99
CA GLY A 59 -18.01 0.33 29.67
C GLY A 59 -18.25 -0.98 28.90
N LEU A 60 -17.58 -2.05 29.32
CA LEU A 60 -17.61 -3.37 28.68
C LEU A 60 -18.14 -4.43 29.65
N ASP A 61 -19.43 -4.34 30.00
CA ASP A 61 -20.08 -5.33 30.86
C ASP A 61 -20.40 -6.65 30.12
N VAL A 62 -20.37 -7.77 30.85
CA VAL A 62 -20.65 -9.10 30.30
C VAL A 62 -22.11 -9.30 29.90
N GLY A 63 -23.05 -8.55 30.49
CA GLY A 63 -24.46 -8.53 30.09
C GLY A 63 -24.69 -7.96 28.68
N LEU A 64 -23.71 -7.24 28.13
CA LEU A 64 -23.75 -6.78 26.73
C LEU A 64 -23.68 -7.92 25.71
N LEU A 65 -23.44 -9.17 26.15
CA LEU A 65 -23.53 -10.37 25.31
C LEU A 65 -24.97 -10.91 25.16
N ASP A 66 -25.97 -10.40 25.89
CA ASP A 66 -27.34 -10.92 25.80
C ASP A 66 -27.95 -10.71 24.40
N GLY A 67 -28.44 -11.81 23.81
CA GLY A 67 -28.92 -11.89 22.44
C GLY A 67 -27.86 -11.79 21.33
N VAL A 68 -26.56 -11.66 21.64
CA VAL A 68 -25.49 -11.43 20.66
C VAL A 68 -25.11 -12.71 19.91
N ASN A 69 -24.91 -12.61 18.59
CA ASN A 69 -24.50 -13.71 17.72
C ASN A 69 -23.05 -13.59 17.22
N LEU A 70 -22.45 -12.40 17.30
CA LEU A 70 -21.10 -12.11 16.83
C LEU A 70 -20.50 -10.94 17.63
N VAL A 71 -19.26 -11.09 18.09
CA VAL A 71 -18.48 -10.03 18.72
C VAL A 71 -17.39 -9.54 17.76
N LEU A 72 -17.25 -8.22 17.66
CA LEU A 72 -16.31 -7.54 16.79
C LEU A 72 -15.37 -6.65 17.61
N LYS A 73 -14.09 -7.01 17.64
CA LYS A 73 -13.06 -6.32 18.43
C LYS A 73 -12.33 -5.28 17.58
N SER A 74 -12.40 -4.02 17.97
CA SER A 74 -11.54 -2.96 17.44
C SER A 74 -10.07 -3.22 17.85
N PRO A 75 -9.08 -3.09 16.92
CA PRO A 75 -7.69 -3.48 17.18
C PRO A 75 -7.02 -2.68 18.32
N GLY A 76 -7.50 -1.47 18.61
CA GLY A 76 -6.98 -0.62 19.68
C GLY A 76 -7.29 -1.09 21.11
N LEU A 77 -8.17 -2.08 21.31
CA LEU A 77 -8.43 -2.64 22.64
C LEU A 77 -7.34 -3.64 23.05
N MET A 78 -6.67 -3.39 24.16
CA MET A 78 -5.75 -4.36 24.79
C MET A 78 -6.53 -5.65 25.17
N PRO A 79 -6.16 -6.84 24.69
CA PRO A 79 -6.85 -8.09 25.01
C PRO A 79 -6.86 -8.41 26.52
N ASN A 80 -5.77 -8.05 27.20
CA ASN A 80 -5.52 -8.37 28.61
C ASN A 80 -6.09 -7.34 29.60
N ALA A 81 -6.75 -6.28 29.12
CA ALA A 81 -7.46 -5.35 30.01
C ALA A 81 -8.61 -6.10 30.72
N PRO A 82 -8.85 -5.92 32.05
CA PRO A 82 -9.75 -6.78 32.81
C PRO A 82 -11.15 -6.94 32.18
N ASP A 83 -11.81 -5.84 31.86
CA ASP A 83 -13.17 -5.82 31.30
C ASP A 83 -13.22 -6.47 29.90
N VAL A 84 -12.20 -6.21 29.07
CA VAL A 84 -12.05 -6.82 27.73
C VAL A 84 -11.87 -8.32 27.87
N SER A 85 -10.96 -8.76 28.75
CA SER A 85 -10.64 -10.17 28.98
C SER A 85 -11.86 -10.93 29.53
N ALA A 86 -12.57 -10.35 30.50
CA ALA A 86 -13.78 -10.94 31.07
C ALA A 86 -14.90 -11.09 30.03
N LEU A 87 -15.13 -10.08 29.18
CA LEU A 87 -16.14 -10.14 28.12
C LEU A 87 -15.73 -11.15 27.02
N LEU A 88 -14.46 -11.17 26.61
CA LEU A 88 -13.97 -12.13 25.61
C LEU A 88 -14.03 -13.58 26.12
N ALA A 89 -13.64 -13.83 27.37
CA ALA A 89 -13.80 -15.15 28.00
C ALA A 89 -15.27 -15.55 28.09
N LYS A 90 -16.18 -14.61 28.41
CA LYS A 90 -17.61 -14.91 28.47
C LYS A 90 -18.24 -15.15 27.10
N ALA A 91 -17.72 -14.52 26.04
CA ALA A 91 -18.12 -14.82 24.67
C ALA A 91 -17.72 -16.25 24.27
N ASP A 92 -16.50 -16.69 24.62
CA ASP A 92 -16.02 -18.05 24.38
C ASP A 92 -16.83 -19.11 25.14
N GLU A 93 -17.14 -18.88 26.43
CA GLU A 93 -18.04 -19.75 27.23
C GLU A 93 -19.44 -19.92 26.59
N LEU A 94 -19.93 -18.90 25.88
CA LEU A 94 -21.23 -18.89 25.20
C LEU A 94 -21.14 -19.38 23.74
N GLY A 95 -19.94 -19.71 23.25
CA GLY A 95 -19.70 -20.08 21.85
C GLY A 95 -19.90 -18.93 20.84
N ILE A 96 -19.92 -17.68 21.32
CA ILE A 96 -20.12 -16.49 20.48
C ILE A 96 -18.79 -16.16 19.78
N PRO A 97 -18.72 -16.20 18.43
CA PRO A 97 -17.47 -15.93 17.72
C PRO A 97 -16.99 -14.50 17.93
N VAL A 98 -15.70 -14.34 18.20
CA VAL A 98 -14.99 -13.05 18.21
C VAL A 98 -14.24 -12.89 16.89
N ARG A 99 -14.35 -11.73 16.23
CA ARG A 99 -13.63 -11.38 14.99
C ARG A 99 -13.11 -9.95 15.03
N GLY A 100 -12.19 -9.62 14.13
CA GLY A 100 -11.76 -8.25 13.85
C GLY A 100 -12.22 -7.77 12.47
N GLU A 101 -11.97 -6.49 12.16
CA GLU A 101 -12.33 -5.85 10.89
C GLU A 101 -11.81 -6.62 9.66
N LEU A 102 -10.56 -7.08 9.69
CA LEU A 102 -9.94 -7.85 8.61
C LEU A 102 -10.69 -9.16 8.31
N SER A 103 -11.21 -9.83 9.35
CA SER A 103 -12.03 -11.04 9.19
C SER A 103 -13.38 -10.77 8.56
N LEU A 104 -13.97 -9.58 8.76
CA LEU A 104 -15.18 -9.15 8.06
C LEU A 104 -14.91 -8.73 6.62
N PHE A 105 -13.77 -8.09 6.35
CA PHE A 105 -13.36 -7.76 4.98
C PHE A 105 -13.13 -9.04 4.15
N ALA A 106 -12.47 -10.05 4.73
CA ALA A 106 -12.34 -11.38 4.12
C ALA A 106 -13.72 -12.07 3.92
N SER A 107 -14.59 -11.95 4.93
CA SER A 107 -16.06 -12.12 4.88
C SER A 107 -16.69 -11.60 3.58
N ALA A 108 -16.58 -10.29 3.42
CA ALA A 108 -17.22 -9.52 2.37
C ALA A 108 -16.70 -9.88 0.97
N LEU A 109 -15.38 -10.05 0.79
CA LEU A 109 -14.81 -10.49 -0.49
C LEU A 109 -15.26 -11.92 -0.87
N ALA A 110 -15.46 -12.81 0.10
CA ALA A 110 -15.99 -14.15 -0.16
C ALA A 110 -17.46 -14.13 -0.59
N ASP A 111 -18.32 -13.35 0.10
CA ASP A 111 -19.72 -13.11 -0.30
C ASP A 111 -19.78 -12.49 -1.70
N LEU A 112 -19.04 -11.39 -1.95
CA LEU A 112 -18.98 -10.71 -3.25
C LEU A 112 -18.57 -11.61 -4.41
N LYS A 113 -17.63 -12.53 -4.17
CA LYS A 113 -17.21 -13.52 -5.16
C LYS A 113 -18.32 -14.54 -5.46
N ALA A 114 -19.12 -14.91 -4.46
CA ALA A 114 -20.24 -15.85 -4.62
C ALA A 114 -21.49 -15.20 -5.23
N ASP A 115 -21.81 -13.95 -4.84
CA ASP A 115 -22.99 -13.21 -5.29
C ASP A 115 -22.82 -12.59 -6.69
N MET A 116 -21.63 -12.02 -6.96
CA MET A 116 -21.38 -11.14 -8.11
C MET A 116 -20.18 -11.57 -8.96
N GLY A 117 -19.48 -12.65 -8.58
CA GLY A 117 -18.24 -13.07 -9.26
C GLY A 117 -17.04 -12.14 -9.04
N TYR A 118 -17.16 -11.12 -8.18
CA TYR A 118 -16.09 -10.16 -7.91
C TYR A 118 -14.92 -10.84 -7.18
N ALA A 119 -13.83 -11.09 -7.92
CA ALA A 119 -12.63 -11.78 -7.44
C ALA A 119 -11.38 -10.92 -7.69
N PRO A 120 -11.21 -9.80 -6.97
CA PRO A 120 -10.03 -8.94 -7.10
C PRO A 120 -8.78 -9.64 -6.58
N LYS A 121 -7.61 -9.15 -7.00
CA LYS A 121 -6.35 -9.51 -6.37
C LYS A 121 -6.23 -8.91 -4.97
N VAL A 122 -5.62 -9.63 -4.04
CA VAL A 122 -5.38 -9.13 -2.67
C VAL A 122 -3.89 -9.24 -2.32
N VAL A 123 -3.28 -8.09 -2.05
CA VAL A 123 -1.88 -7.94 -1.63
C VAL A 123 -1.85 -7.43 -0.19
N ALA A 124 -1.08 -8.08 0.68
CA ALA A 124 -1.07 -7.80 2.11
C ALA A 124 0.34 -7.49 2.66
N ILE A 125 0.48 -6.36 3.37
CA ILE A 125 1.78 -5.85 3.83
C ILE A 125 1.77 -5.63 5.35
N THR A 126 2.71 -6.27 6.05
CA THR A 126 3.03 -5.94 7.45
C THR A 126 4.54 -5.96 7.70
N GLY A 127 4.92 -5.66 8.93
CA GLY A 127 6.28 -5.56 9.45
C GLY A 127 6.29 -4.61 10.66
N THR A 128 7.42 -4.46 11.34
CA THR A 128 7.60 -3.34 12.27
C THR A 128 7.72 -2.05 11.45
N ASN A 129 8.70 -2.01 10.54
CA ASN A 129 9.07 -0.85 9.75
C ASN A 129 8.84 -1.06 8.23
N GLY A 130 8.82 0.05 7.47
CA GLY A 130 8.65 0.05 6.01
C GLY A 130 7.20 0.04 5.51
N LYS A 131 6.28 -0.56 6.28
CA LYS A 131 4.84 -0.76 5.97
C LYS A 131 4.25 0.23 4.96
N THR A 132 4.02 1.48 5.36
CA THR A 132 3.32 2.50 4.55
C THR A 132 4.05 2.83 3.27
N THR A 133 5.37 2.95 3.32
CA THR A 133 6.20 3.18 2.13
C THR A 133 6.07 2.04 1.13
N THR A 134 6.05 0.79 1.60
CA THR A 134 5.83 -0.37 0.71
C THR A 134 4.39 -0.45 0.24
N THR A 135 3.39 -0.14 1.07
CA THR A 135 1.96 -0.17 0.69
C THR A 135 1.67 0.84 -0.42
N SER A 136 1.98 2.12 -0.19
CA SER A 136 1.72 3.18 -1.17
C SER A 136 2.58 3.03 -2.43
N LEU A 137 3.81 2.50 -2.32
CA LEU A 137 4.61 2.14 -3.49
C LEU A 137 3.96 0.99 -4.27
N THR A 138 3.61 -0.11 -3.61
CA THR A 138 3.02 -1.30 -4.26
C THR A 138 1.71 -0.94 -4.97
N ALA A 139 0.86 -0.10 -4.37
CA ALA A 139 -0.32 0.46 -5.02
C ALA A 139 0.06 1.22 -6.31
N LYS A 140 0.95 2.21 -6.23
CA LYS A 140 1.42 3.01 -7.38
C LYS A 140 2.10 2.16 -8.47
N LEU A 141 2.77 1.05 -8.11
CA LEU A 141 3.31 0.09 -9.08
C LEU A 141 2.20 -0.66 -9.82
N ILE A 142 1.17 -1.13 -9.11
CA ILE A 142 0.04 -1.87 -9.68
C ILE A 142 -0.84 -0.93 -10.54
N GLU A 143 -1.12 0.29 -10.07
CA GLU A 143 -1.81 1.36 -10.81
C GLU A 143 -1.12 1.65 -12.15
N ARG A 144 0.22 1.75 -12.16
CA ARG A 144 1.02 1.94 -13.38
C ARG A 144 0.88 0.80 -14.39
N THR A 145 0.35 -0.36 -14.01
CA THR A 145 0.04 -1.47 -14.94
C THR A 145 -1.36 -1.42 -15.54
N GLY A 146 -2.17 -0.41 -15.18
CA GLY A 146 -3.54 -0.21 -15.68
C GLY A 146 -4.64 -0.83 -14.83
N LEU A 147 -4.30 -1.42 -13.67
CA LEU A 147 -5.26 -1.99 -12.73
C LEU A 147 -5.75 -0.93 -11.73
N ARG A 148 -7.06 -0.85 -11.50
CA ARG A 148 -7.64 -0.04 -10.42
C ARG A 148 -7.26 -0.62 -9.05
N VAL A 149 -6.73 0.20 -8.14
CA VAL A 149 -6.26 -0.22 -6.82
C VAL A 149 -7.11 0.34 -5.67
N GLY A 150 -7.43 -0.50 -4.70
CA GLY A 150 -7.98 -0.12 -3.40
C GLY A 150 -6.89 -0.21 -2.32
N LEU A 151 -6.37 0.94 -1.89
CA LEU A 151 -5.44 1.02 -0.76
C LEU A 151 -6.24 1.23 0.54
N ALA A 152 -6.05 0.35 1.52
CA ALA A 152 -6.81 0.39 2.78
C ALA A 152 -6.03 -0.22 3.96
N GLY A 153 -6.52 -0.03 5.19
CA GLY A 153 -6.06 -0.76 6.37
C GLY A 153 -5.65 0.14 7.54
N ASN A 154 -4.36 0.09 7.92
CA ASN A 154 -3.85 0.67 9.17
C ASN A 154 -3.55 2.18 9.12
N ILE A 155 -3.21 2.74 7.95
CA ILE A 155 -2.86 4.17 7.77
C ILE A 155 -3.65 4.84 6.62
N GLY A 156 -4.19 4.06 5.68
CA GLY A 156 -5.22 4.53 4.74
C GLY A 156 -6.62 4.53 5.38
N PRO A 157 -7.69 4.75 4.58
CA PRO A 157 -9.06 4.50 5.02
C PRO A 157 -9.25 3.03 5.47
N THR A 158 -10.25 2.81 6.32
CA THR A 158 -10.54 1.50 6.93
C THR A 158 -10.93 0.48 5.85
N LEU A 159 -10.68 -0.82 6.10
CA LEU A 159 -10.91 -1.89 5.15
C LEU A 159 -12.39 -1.93 4.71
N LEU A 160 -13.30 -1.78 5.67
CA LEU A 160 -14.73 -1.90 5.42
C LEU A 160 -15.35 -0.63 4.82
N ASP A 161 -14.96 0.59 5.21
CA ASP A 161 -15.50 1.79 4.54
C ASP A 161 -14.94 1.93 3.11
N THR A 162 -13.68 1.57 2.86
CA THR A 162 -13.12 1.62 1.50
C THR A 162 -13.88 0.67 0.56
N LEU A 163 -14.17 -0.55 1.02
CA LEU A 163 -14.99 -1.52 0.27
C LEU A 163 -16.45 -1.04 0.13
N ARG A 164 -17.02 -0.47 1.19
CA ARG A 164 -18.40 0.05 1.20
C ARG A 164 -18.59 1.19 0.20
N VAL A 165 -17.69 2.18 0.19
CA VAL A 165 -17.75 3.33 -0.72
C VAL A 165 -17.58 2.88 -2.17
N ALA A 166 -16.65 1.96 -2.46
CA ALA A 166 -16.51 1.39 -3.80
C ALA A 166 -17.80 0.67 -4.26
N LEU A 167 -18.47 -0.07 -3.37
CA LEU A 167 -19.78 -0.72 -3.61
C LEU A 167 -21.00 0.22 -3.58
N GLU A 168 -20.80 1.52 -3.35
CA GLU A 168 -21.83 2.56 -3.46
C GLU A 168 -21.64 3.40 -4.73
N GLN A 169 -20.42 3.43 -5.25
CA GLN A 169 -20.05 4.07 -6.51
C GLN A 169 -20.17 3.12 -7.72
N GLU A 170 -20.02 1.81 -7.53
CA GLU A 170 -20.20 0.82 -8.60
C GLU A 170 -21.64 0.90 -9.17
N PRO A 171 -21.81 1.11 -10.49
CA PRO A 171 -23.13 1.09 -11.11
C PRO A 171 -23.84 -0.24 -10.85
N LYS A 172 -25.11 -0.18 -10.47
CA LYS A 172 -25.95 -1.38 -10.50
C LYS A 172 -26.11 -1.79 -11.96
N PRO A 173 -25.96 -3.08 -12.31
CA PRO A 173 -26.24 -3.52 -13.67
C PRO A 173 -27.67 -3.10 -14.01
N LEU A 174 -27.84 -2.51 -15.19
CA LEU A 174 -29.17 -2.27 -15.74
C LEU A 174 -29.88 -3.63 -15.76
N SER A 175 -31.00 -3.73 -15.06
CA SER A 175 -31.87 -4.89 -15.18
C SER A 175 -32.27 -4.98 -16.65
N GLU A 176 -32.00 -6.12 -17.29
CA GLU A 176 -32.51 -6.41 -18.62
C GLU A 176 -34.04 -6.26 -18.55
N GLU A 177 -34.57 -5.17 -19.11
CA GLU A 177 -36.01 -5.06 -19.31
C GLU A 177 -36.39 -6.23 -20.23
N PRO A 178 -37.40 -7.04 -19.88
CA PRO A 178 -37.75 -8.20 -20.69
C PRO A 178 -38.13 -7.70 -22.08
N ALA A 179 -37.33 -8.07 -23.08
CA ALA A 179 -37.40 -7.53 -24.43
C ALA A 179 -38.85 -7.55 -24.92
N SER A 180 -39.41 -6.37 -25.15
CA SER A 180 -40.82 -6.24 -25.50
C SER A 180 -41.06 -6.85 -26.88
N ASP A 181 -41.83 -7.94 -26.94
CA ASP A 181 -42.29 -8.56 -28.18
C ASP A 181 -43.27 -7.64 -28.94
N THR A 182 -42.74 -6.56 -29.51
CA THR A 182 -43.41 -5.69 -30.48
C THR A 182 -42.98 -6.09 -31.88
N ALA A 183 -43.43 -7.27 -32.30
CA ALA A 183 -43.33 -7.72 -33.68
C ALA A 183 -44.32 -6.93 -34.57
N GLU A 184 -43.95 -5.70 -34.95
CA GLU A 184 -44.67 -4.96 -35.99
C GLU A 184 -44.26 -5.43 -37.39
N VAL A 185 -45.25 -5.47 -38.28
CA VAL A 185 -45.14 -6.09 -39.61
C VAL A 185 -44.78 -5.05 -40.66
N VAL A 186 -43.98 -5.47 -41.65
CA VAL A 186 -43.48 -4.67 -42.78
C VAL A 186 -44.56 -3.80 -43.44
N GLY A 187 -44.27 -2.50 -43.53
CA GLY A 187 -44.91 -1.54 -44.44
C GLY A 187 -43.84 -0.79 -45.23
N GLU A 188 -44.06 -0.53 -46.51
CA GLU A 188 -43.00 -0.18 -47.47
C GLU A 188 -43.15 1.25 -48.07
N GLN A 189 -42.02 1.82 -48.51
CA GLN A 189 -41.86 3.00 -49.41
C GLN A 189 -42.07 4.42 -48.83
N GLY A 190 -41.24 5.38 -49.28
CA GLY A 190 -41.72 6.76 -49.54
C GLY A 190 -40.91 7.97 -49.05
N THR A 191 -39.81 8.32 -49.75
CA THR A 191 -39.32 9.72 -50.00
C THR A 191 -39.28 10.80 -48.89
N VAL A 192 -38.04 11.13 -48.47
CA VAL A 192 -37.43 12.48 -48.41
C VAL A 192 -38.34 13.73 -48.28
N GLN A 193 -38.24 14.47 -47.16
CA GLN A 193 -37.82 15.89 -47.18
C GLN A 193 -37.50 16.45 -45.78
N SER A 194 -36.78 17.58 -45.77
CA SER A 194 -36.34 18.36 -44.60
C SER A 194 -37.20 19.62 -44.40
N ASP A 195 -37.38 20.08 -43.16
CA ASP A 195 -37.10 21.49 -42.84
C ASP A 195 -36.90 21.71 -41.32
N ALA A 196 -36.45 22.91 -40.93
CA ALA A 196 -36.39 23.39 -39.55
C ALA A 196 -37.58 24.31 -39.22
N GLY A 197 -38.03 24.33 -37.95
CA GLY A 197 -39.19 25.15 -37.53
C GLY A 197 -39.19 25.45 -36.03
N ALA A 198 -39.20 26.73 -35.66
CA ALA A 198 -38.87 27.20 -34.31
C ALA A 198 -40.06 27.81 -33.51
N VAL A 199 -39.97 27.67 -32.18
CA VAL A 199 -40.37 28.67 -31.13
C VAL A 199 -41.86 28.85 -30.70
N ALA A 200 -42.01 29.06 -29.36
CA ALA A 200 -43.21 29.47 -28.57
C ALA A 200 -44.39 28.46 -28.49
N GLY A 201 -45.21 28.34 -27.43
CA GLY A 201 -45.36 29.01 -26.10
C GLY A 201 -46.48 28.29 -25.27
N GLU A 202 -46.95 28.68 -24.07
CA GLU A 202 -46.64 29.79 -23.14
C GLU A 202 -46.99 29.47 -21.65
N GLN A 203 -46.27 30.10 -20.72
CA GLN A 203 -46.58 30.64 -19.37
C GLN A 203 -47.83 30.21 -18.53
N ALA A 204 -47.57 29.77 -17.28
CA ALA A 204 -48.20 30.19 -15.99
C ALA A 204 -47.45 29.51 -14.79
N ALA A 205 -46.90 30.15 -13.75
CA ALA A 205 -47.46 31.08 -12.72
C ALA A 205 -48.36 30.33 -11.70
N LEU A 206 -48.22 30.37 -10.36
CA LEU A 206 -47.44 31.12 -9.34
C LEU A 206 -47.26 30.23 -8.05
N ALA A 207 -46.49 30.51 -6.98
CA ALA A 207 -45.26 31.29 -6.70
C ALA A 207 -44.88 31.13 -5.17
N SER A 208 -43.79 31.79 -4.71
CA SER A 208 -43.27 31.93 -3.32
C SER A 208 -42.57 30.71 -2.66
N GLY A 209 -41.49 30.88 -1.88
CA GLY A 209 -40.70 32.10 -1.60
C GLY A 209 -39.60 31.92 -0.53
N ALA A 210 -38.93 33.04 -0.17
CA ALA A 210 -37.85 33.23 0.82
C ALA A 210 -36.38 33.00 0.37
N ASP A 211 -35.49 33.88 0.85
CA ASP A 211 -34.09 34.06 0.43
C ASP A 211 -33.07 33.36 1.35
N VAL A 212 -31.89 33.02 0.81
CA VAL A 212 -30.56 33.30 1.43
C VAL A 212 -29.57 33.62 0.30
N ALA A 213 -28.62 34.54 0.54
CA ALA A 213 -27.67 35.03 -0.45
C ALA A 213 -26.49 34.08 -0.73
N SER A 214 -25.89 34.20 -1.92
CA SER A 214 -24.59 33.64 -2.29
C SER A 214 -23.65 34.76 -2.78
N VAL A 215 -22.36 34.67 -2.43
CA VAL A 215 -21.30 35.59 -2.86
C VAL A 215 -20.27 34.78 -3.66
N PRO A 216 -19.87 35.22 -4.88
CA PRO A 216 -19.04 34.40 -5.77
C PRO A 216 -17.55 34.44 -5.44
N VAL A 217 -16.86 33.36 -5.78
CA VAL A 217 -15.39 33.27 -5.79
C VAL A 217 -14.85 33.84 -7.11
N PRO A 218 -13.86 34.75 -7.10
CA PRO A 218 -13.24 35.24 -8.32
C PRO A 218 -12.20 34.24 -8.85
N VAL A 219 -12.40 33.78 -10.09
CA VAL A 219 -11.32 33.18 -10.89
C VAL A 219 -10.59 34.31 -11.60
N ALA A 220 -9.27 34.36 -11.48
CA ALA A 220 -8.43 35.36 -12.14
C ALA A 220 -7.61 34.71 -13.27
N THR A 221 -7.95 35.03 -14.51
CA THR A 221 -7.14 34.77 -15.71
C THR A 221 -6.66 36.10 -16.27
N ASP A 222 -5.37 36.22 -16.59
CA ASP A 222 -4.92 37.17 -17.62
C ASP A 222 -3.58 36.71 -18.23
N ALA A 223 -3.21 37.26 -19.38
CA ALA A 223 -2.09 36.74 -20.19
C ALA A 223 -1.28 37.78 -20.99
N ALA A 224 0.05 37.60 -20.92
CA ALA A 224 1.06 37.90 -21.95
C ALA A 224 1.38 39.37 -22.33
N LEU A 225 2.44 39.49 -23.15
CA LEU A 225 3.06 40.68 -23.78
C LEU A 225 3.91 41.55 -22.82
N ASP A 226 5.07 42.12 -23.21
CA ASP A 226 5.71 42.17 -24.54
C ASP A 226 7.28 42.16 -24.47
N GLU A 227 7.98 42.24 -25.61
CA GLU A 227 9.39 41.84 -25.83
C GLU A 227 10.54 42.87 -25.50
N PRO A 228 11.64 43.08 -26.28
CA PRO A 228 12.99 42.58 -25.91
C PRO A 228 14.14 43.63 -25.93
N VAL A 229 15.39 43.21 -25.62
CA VAL A 229 16.63 44.00 -25.84
C VAL A 229 17.82 43.13 -26.29
N GLU A 230 18.62 43.61 -27.24
CA GLU A 230 19.79 42.94 -27.83
C GLU A 230 21.15 43.35 -27.20
N ASN A 231 22.15 42.45 -27.24
CA ASN A 231 23.54 42.60 -27.75
C ASN A 231 24.37 41.36 -27.29
N THR A 232 25.20 40.61 -28.05
CA THR A 232 26.05 40.79 -29.26
C THR A 232 27.56 40.81 -28.92
N ALA A 233 28.37 40.11 -29.73
CA ALA A 233 29.85 40.06 -29.84
C ALA A 233 30.66 39.08 -28.94
N ILE A 234 31.76 38.41 -29.37
CA ILE A 234 32.21 37.88 -30.70
C ILE A 234 33.49 37.01 -30.53
N MET A 235 33.90 36.27 -31.59
CA MET A 235 35.10 35.39 -31.83
C MET A 235 34.75 33.87 -31.79
N GLU A 236 34.79 33.06 -32.87
CA GLU A 236 35.80 32.82 -33.95
C GLU A 236 37.11 32.15 -33.46
N ALA A 237 37.71 31.12 -34.08
CA ALA A 237 37.35 30.14 -35.15
C ALA A 237 38.38 28.95 -35.03
N ALA A 238 38.45 27.84 -35.78
CA ALA A 238 37.85 27.25 -37.00
C ALA A 238 37.88 25.69 -36.84
N ALA A 239 37.16 24.78 -37.50
CA ALA A 239 36.51 24.66 -38.82
C ALA A 239 37.38 24.01 -39.94
N GLU A 240 37.01 22.79 -40.37
CA GLU A 240 37.41 22.11 -41.61
C GLU A 240 36.21 21.26 -42.14
N VAL A 241 36.16 20.90 -43.42
CA VAL A 241 34.88 20.88 -44.19
C VAL A 241 34.56 19.55 -44.89
N LEU A 242 33.35 19.01 -44.60
CA LEU A 242 32.25 18.55 -45.48
C LEU A 242 32.52 18.26 -46.99
N PRO A 243 31.79 17.29 -47.64
CA PRO A 243 30.36 17.49 -47.93
C PRO A 243 29.42 16.28 -47.87
N GLU A 244 28.12 16.60 -47.82
CA GLU A 244 26.96 15.72 -47.97
C GLU A 244 26.49 15.60 -49.44
N SER A 245 25.50 14.76 -49.70
CA SER A 245 24.70 14.77 -50.93
C SER A 245 23.25 14.35 -50.65
N GLU A 246 22.29 15.21 -51.03
CA GLU A 246 20.84 15.03 -50.81
C GLU A 246 20.11 14.46 -52.07
N PRO A 247 18.76 14.35 -52.16
CA PRO A 247 18.11 13.20 -52.79
C PRO A 247 17.51 13.46 -54.20
N ALA A 248 16.92 12.41 -54.79
CA ALA A 248 16.15 12.49 -56.04
C ALA A 248 15.01 11.43 -56.09
N GLU A 249 14.05 11.64 -57.00
CA GLU A 249 12.78 10.91 -57.10
C GLU A 249 12.75 9.83 -58.21
N ILE A 250 11.84 8.86 -58.03
CA ILE A 250 10.90 8.25 -59.01
C ILE A 250 11.26 8.37 -60.52
N ASP A 251 11.50 7.26 -61.23
CA ASP A 251 10.45 6.48 -61.95
C ASP A 251 10.99 5.14 -62.51
N GLN A 252 10.15 4.39 -63.22
CA GLN A 252 10.29 2.99 -63.65
C GLN A 252 11.09 2.77 -64.95
N PRO A 253 11.26 1.50 -65.36
CA PRO A 253 10.52 1.05 -66.54
C PRO A 253 9.73 -0.26 -66.34
N GLU A 254 8.69 -0.42 -67.16
CA GLU A 254 7.79 -1.57 -67.25
C GLU A 254 8.46 -2.78 -67.95
N ASP A 255 8.13 -4.02 -67.54
CA ASP A 255 7.45 -5.00 -68.42
C ASP A 255 7.08 -6.32 -67.70
N ALA A 256 6.05 -7.01 -68.22
CA ALA A 256 5.61 -8.40 -67.89
C ALA A 256 4.93 -8.71 -66.52
N GLU A 257 3.59 -8.62 -66.50
CA GLU A 257 2.69 -9.36 -65.59
C GLU A 257 2.38 -10.81 -66.10
N PRO A 258 1.41 -11.60 -65.55
CA PRO A 258 1.55 -12.28 -64.26
C PRO A 258 1.16 -13.78 -64.32
N ALA A 259 1.92 -14.66 -63.66
CA ALA A 259 1.45 -15.99 -63.26
C ALA A 259 2.41 -16.68 -62.28
N LEU A 260 1.98 -16.99 -61.04
CA LEU A 260 2.39 -18.20 -60.28
C LEU A 260 1.79 -18.39 -58.86
N GLU A 261 0.68 -17.76 -58.48
CA GLU A 261 -0.02 -18.08 -57.20
C GLU A 261 -0.65 -19.49 -57.17
N SER A 262 -0.61 -20.24 -58.28
CA SER A 262 -1.25 -21.57 -58.45
C SER A 262 -0.41 -22.79 -58.00
N GLN A 263 0.64 -22.61 -57.19
CA GLN A 263 1.57 -23.70 -56.83
C GLN A 263 1.74 -24.04 -55.34
N VAL A 264 0.98 -23.42 -54.43
CA VAL A 264 1.04 -23.77 -52.99
C VAL A 264 -0.09 -24.69 -52.53
N GLU A 265 -1.31 -24.57 -53.10
CA GLU A 265 -2.47 -25.38 -52.67
C GLU A 265 -2.36 -26.88 -53.05
N SER A 266 -1.56 -27.23 -54.07
CA SER A 266 -1.55 -28.57 -54.68
C SER A 266 -0.70 -29.64 -53.97
N GLN A 267 -0.20 -29.37 -52.75
CA GLN A 267 0.59 -30.33 -51.96
C GLN A 267 -0.08 -30.86 -50.67
N LEU A 268 -1.25 -30.36 -50.27
CA LEU A 268 -1.95 -30.83 -49.06
C LEU A 268 -2.97 -31.97 -49.31
N GLU A 269 -3.39 -32.21 -50.55
CA GLU A 269 -4.48 -33.17 -50.87
C GLU A 269 -4.07 -34.66 -50.90
N ARG A 270 -2.85 -35.05 -50.47
CA ARG A 270 -2.35 -36.44 -50.62
C ARG A 270 -1.90 -37.12 -49.33
N GLN A 271 -2.72 -36.99 -48.27
CA GLN A 271 -2.78 -38.00 -47.21
C GLN A 271 -4.12 -38.05 -46.45
N ALA A 272 -5.24 -38.08 -47.19
CA ALA A 272 -6.56 -38.41 -46.65
C ALA A 272 -6.87 -39.90 -46.92
N GLU A 273 -6.77 -40.75 -45.90
CA GLU A 273 -7.47 -42.04 -45.93
C GLU A 273 -8.98 -41.78 -45.78
N PRO A 274 -9.85 -42.50 -46.51
CA PRO A 274 -11.29 -42.31 -46.40
C PRO A 274 -11.77 -42.82 -45.04
N LEU A 275 -12.05 -41.90 -44.12
CA LEU A 275 -12.81 -42.19 -42.90
C LEU A 275 -14.14 -42.83 -43.30
N ALA A 276 -14.45 -43.97 -42.69
CA ALA A 276 -15.75 -44.60 -42.87
C ALA A 276 -16.85 -43.70 -42.30
N ASP A 277 -18.01 -43.69 -42.96
CA ASP A 277 -19.17 -42.89 -42.59
C ASP A 277 -19.88 -43.54 -41.39
N ASP A 278 -19.26 -43.41 -40.21
CA ASP A 278 -19.67 -44.05 -38.96
C ASP A 278 -20.85 -43.29 -38.34
N ALA A 279 -22.07 -43.65 -38.77
CA ALA A 279 -23.31 -42.99 -38.42
C ALA A 279 -23.70 -43.08 -36.91
N ASP A 280 -22.94 -43.82 -36.09
CA ASP A 280 -23.06 -43.86 -34.63
C ASP A 280 -21.97 -43.04 -33.89
N ALA A 281 -21.12 -42.30 -34.62
CA ALA A 281 -20.09 -41.45 -34.03
C ALA A 281 -20.72 -40.36 -33.12
N PRO A 282 -20.35 -40.28 -31.83
CA PRO A 282 -20.99 -39.34 -30.91
C PRO A 282 -20.63 -37.90 -31.26
N LEU A 283 -21.66 -37.07 -31.46
CA LEU A 283 -21.54 -35.64 -31.72
C LEU A 283 -20.58 -34.98 -30.72
N ILE A 284 -19.51 -34.35 -31.24
CA ILE A 284 -18.56 -33.59 -30.43
C ILE A 284 -19.28 -32.34 -29.91
N THR A 285 -19.81 -32.44 -28.69
CA THR A 285 -20.37 -31.30 -27.96
C THR A 285 -19.24 -30.35 -27.60
N LEU A 286 -19.03 -29.35 -28.46
CA LEU A 286 -18.23 -28.18 -28.16
C LEU A 286 -18.84 -27.48 -26.95
N THR A 287 -18.27 -27.72 -25.77
CA THR A 287 -18.60 -26.95 -24.57
C THR A 287 -18.37 -25.46 -24.90
N PRO A 288 -19.39 -24.59 -24.80
CA PRO A 288 -19.19 -23.18 -25.06
C PRO A 288 -18.10 -22.63 -24.13
N PRO A 289 -17.30 -21.64 -24.58
CA PRO A 289 -16.31 -21.03 -23.71
C PRO A 289 -17.00 -20.51 -22.44
N PRO A 290 -16.37 -20.65 -21.25
CA PRO A 290 -16.97 -20.15 -20.02
C PRO A 290 -17.27 -18.65 -20.17
N PRO A 291 -18.39 -18.15 -19.61
CA PRO A 291 -18.75 -16.75 -19.74
C PRO A 291 -17.60 -15.86 -19.23
N SER A 292 -17.36 -14.76 -19.93
CA SER A 292 -16.35 -13.77 -19.54
C SER A 292 -16.56 -13.33 -18.09
N ALA A 293 -15.47 -13.22 -17.33
CA ALA A 293 -15.53 -12.75 -15.95
C ALA A 293 -16.24 -11.37 -15.87
N PRO A 294 -17.08 -11.12 -14.85
CA PRO A 294 -17.86 -9.90 -14.76
C PRO A 294 -16.95 -8.67 -14.70
N THR A 295 -17.23 -7.71 -15.59
CA THR A 295 -16.53 -6.43 -15.65
C THR A 295 -17.19 -5.43 -14.72
N PHE A 296 -16.37 -4.79 -13.88
CA PHE A 296 -16.78 -3.72 -12.98
C PHE A 296 -16.19 -2.40 -13.45
N GLU A 297 -16.89 -1.29 -13.25
CA GLU A 297 -16.46 0.04 -13.71
C GLU A 297 -15.57 0.75 -12.68
N VAL A 298 -15.93 0.68 -11.40
CA VAL A 298 -15.29 1.43 -10.30
C VAL A 298 -14.53 0.49 -9.37
N LEU A 299 -15.09 -0.69 -9.03
CA LEU A 299 -14.52 -1.59 -8.04
C LEU A 299 -13.03 -1.89 -8.30
N PRO A 300 -12.15 -1.87 -7.28
CA PRO A 300 -10.74 -2.21 -7.44
C PRO A 300 -10.53 -3.59 -8.05
N GLN A 301 -9.58 -3.70 -8.98
CA GLN A 301 -9.12 -4.98 -9.51
C GLN A 301 -8.03 -5.59 -8.63
N ALA A 302 -7.33 -4.77 -7.83
CA ALA A 302 -6.41 -5.19 -6.79
C ALA A 302 -6.62 -4.40 -5.49
N TRP A 303 -6.49 -5.07 -4.34
CA TRP A 303 -6.45 -4.47 -3.02
C TRP A 303 -5.01 -4.51 -2.49
N VAL A 304 -4.53 -3.41 -1.91
CA VAL A 304 -3.20 -3.33 -1.29
C VAL A 304 -3.37 -2.88 0.16
N LEU A 305 -3.17 -3.82 1.08
CA LEU A 305 -3.60 -3.68 2.48
C LEU A 305 -2.39 -3.46 3.41
N GLU A 306 -2.35 -2.33 4.12
CA GLU A 306 -1.42 -2.18 5.26
C GLU A 306 -2.06 -2.78 6.52
N LEU A 307 -1.44 -3.81 7.10
CA LEU A 307 -1.99 -4.53 8.25
C LEU A 307 -1.08 -4.42 9.48
N SER A 308 -1.65 -3.98 10.60
CA SER A 308 -0.98 -4.01 11.92
C SER A 308 -0.91 -5.44 12.48
N SER A 309 -0.08 -5.66 13.50
CA SER A 309 -0.10 -6.94 14.25
C SER A 309 -1.41 -7.13 15.03
N PHE A 310 -2.11 -6.05 15.38
CA PHE A 310 -3.40 -6.08 16.07
C PHE A 310 -4.55 -6.51 15.15
N GLN A 311 -4.57 -6.02 13.90
CA GLN A 311 -5.56 -6.45 12.89
C GLN A 311 -5.35 -7.89 12.41
N LEU A 312 -4.14 -8.44 12.58
CA LEU A 312 -3.80 -9.83 12.25
C LEU A 312 -3.97 -10.80 13.42
N ASP A 313 -4.11 -10.31 14.66
CA ASP A 313 -4.29 -11.21 15.80
C ASP A 313 -5.65 -11.92 15.79
N GLY A 314 -5.66 -13.19 16.19
CA GLY A 314 -6.83 -14.08 16.10
C GLY A 314 -7.31 -14.42 14.67
N VAL A 315 -6.86 -13.73 13.63
CA VAL A 315 -7.37 -13.91 12.26
C VAL A 315 -7.01 -15.28 11.68
N SER A 316 -8.00 -15.93 11.09
CA SER A 316 -7.93 -17.32 10.61
C SER A 316 -8.62 -17.57 9.25
N ASN A 317 -9.33 -16.57 8.73
CA ASN A 317 -10.14 -16.61 7.50
C ASN A 317 -9.64 -15.66 6.39
N PHE A 318 -8.47 -15.04 6.56
CA PHE A 318 -7.85 -14.17 5.55
C PHE A 318 -6.90 -14.98 4.66
N GLU A 319 -6.98 -14.77 3.34
CA GLU A 319 -6.19 -15.48 2.32
C GLU A 319 -5.90 -14.51 1.16
N PRO A 320 -4.72 -13.88 1.11
CA PRO A 320 -4.31 -12.99 0.02
C PRO A 320 -3.72 -13.77 -1.16
N ASP A 321 -3.63 -13.16 -2.35
CA ASP A 321 -2.84 -13.71 -3.46
C ASP A 321 -1.33 -13.65 -3.15
N ALA A 322 -0.87 -12.56 -2.54
CA ALA A 322 0.52 -12.35 -2.15
C ALA A 322 0.63 -11.54 -0.85
N ALA A 323 1.59 -11.89 0.02
CA ALA A 323 1.78 -11.21 1.30
C ALA A 323 3.26 -11.09 1.71
N VAL A 324 3.60 -10.05 2.46
CA VAL A 324 4.94 -9.82 3.02
C VAL A 324 4.90 -9.53 4.52
N VAL A 325 5.90 -10.04 5.24
CA VAL A 325 6.36 -9.47 6.51
C VAL A 325 7.72 -8.83 6.23
N LEU A 326 7.81 -7.50 6.29
CA LEU A 326 8.99 -6.76 5.84
C LEU A 326 10.20 -6.92 6.77
N ASN A 327 9.94 -6.99 8.08
CA ASN A 327 10.92 -7.12 9.16
C ASN A 327 10.21 -7.29 10.50
N ILE A 328 10.91 -7.84 11.49
CA ILE A 328 10.51 -7.98 12.89
C ILE A 328 11.58 -7.38 13.80
N THR A 329 11.29 -6.19 14.32
CA THR A 329 12.05 -5.50 15.38
C THR A 329 11.13 -5.15 16.55
N GLN A 330 11.70 -4.84 17.72
CA GLN A 330 10.95 -4.63 18.96
C GLN A 330 9.94 -3.47 18.85
N ASP A 331 8.67 -3.80 19.02
CA ASP A 331 7.56 -2.86 19.13
C ASP A 331 6.38 -3.55 19.81
N HIS A 332 5.47 -2.79 20.41
CA HIS A 332 4.19 -3.25 20.96
C HIS A 332 4.24 -4.44 21.95
N LEU A 333 5.31 -4.57 22.75
CA LEU A 333 5.42 -5.63 23.76
C LEU A 333 4.46 -5.44 24.94
N ASP A 334 4.01 -4.22 25.18
CA ASP A 334 2.91 -3.87 26.10
C ASP A 334 1.61 -4.62 25.79
N TRP A 335 1.34 -4.85 24.50
CA TRP A 335 0.14 -5.52 24.00
C TRP A 335 0.37 -7.02 23.77
N HIS A 336 1.49 -7.39 23.13
CA HIS A 336 1.79 -8.77 22.72
C HIS A 336 2.49 -9.61 23.81
N GLY A 337 3.04 -9.00 24.85
CA GLY A 337 3.76 -9.66 25.95
C GLY A 337 5.12 -10.29 25.58
N SER A 338 5.36 -10.62 24.31
CA SER A 338 6.64 -11.17 23.84
C SER A 338 6.88 -10.95 22.34
N MET A 339 8.15 -10.93 21.93
CA MET A 339 8.55 -10.90 20.51
C MET A 339 8.01 -12.11 19.73
N ALA A 340 7.93 -13.29 20.36
CA ALA A 340 7.39 -14.50 19.72
C ALA A 340 5.90 -14.35 19.39
N ALA A 341 5.10 -13.80 20.30
CA ALA A 341 3.69 -13.51 20.06
C ALA A 341 3.49 -12.42 18.99
N TYR A 342 4.30 -11.36 19.03
CA TYR A 342 4.29 -10.29 18.02
C TYR A 342 4.62 -10.80 16.60
N ALA A 343 5.65 -11.67 16.49
CA ALA A 343 6.03 -12.32 15.24
C ALA A 343 4.93 -13.29 14.75
N ALA A 344 4.39 -14.13 15.64
CA ALA A 344 3.31 -15.06 15.31
C ALA A 344 2.01 -14.34 14.88
N ALA A 345 1.70 -13.19 15.47
CA ALA A 345 0.59 -12.34 15.03
C ALA A 345 0.81 -11.85 13.60
N LYS A 346 2.02 -11.39 13.25
CA LYS A 346 2.33 -10.95 11.88
C LYS A 346 2.37 -12.10 10.86
N ALA A 347 2.85 -13.29 11.25
CA ALA A 347 2.92 -14.45 10.37
C ALA A 347 1.55 -14.89 9.81
N ARG A 348 0.44 -14.59 10.50
CA ARG A 348 -0.93 -14.87 10.01
C ARG A 348 -1.28 -14.14 8.70
N ILE A 349 -0.52 -13.13 8.29
CA ILE A 349 -0.74 -12.41 7.02
C ILE A 349 -0.62 -13.30 5.79
N PHE A 350 0.18 -14.38 5.86
CA PHE A 350 0.52 -15.22 4.71
C PHE A 350 -0.60 -16.13 4.21
N GLY A 351 -1.73 -16.22 4.93
CA GLY A 351 -2.79 -17.17 4.62
C GLY A 351 -2.30 -18.63 4.65
N LYS A 352 -2.93 -19.51 3.87
CA LYS A 352 -2.55 -20.92 3.72
C LYS A 352 -2.00 -21.21 2.31
N ASN A 353 -2.46 -20.45 1.31
CA ASN A 353 -2.25 -20.69 -0.11
C ASN A 353 -1.51 -19.54 -0.81
N GLY A 354 -1.72 -18.29 -0.37
CA GLY A 354 -1.12 -17.08 -0.94
C GLY A 354 0.41 -17.13 -1.06
N ILE A 355 0.99 -16.38 -2.00
CA ILE A 355 2.43 -16.32 -2.22
C ILE A 355 3.11 -15.58 -1.06
N MET A 356 4.10 -16.21 -0.45
CA MET A 356 4.86 -15.61 0.66
C MET A 356 6.07 -14.86 0.09
N VAL A 357 6.07 -13.54 0.22
CA VAL A 357 7.23 -12.69 -0.03
C VAL A 357 8.04 -12.59 1.27
N ILE A 358 9.30 -13.03 1.23
CA ILE A 358 10.15 -13.27 2.41
C ILE A 358 11.41 -12.42 2.34
N ASN A 359 11.72 -11.69 3.42
CA ASN A 359 12.96 -10.95 3.55
C ASN A 359 14.12 -11.89 3.95
N ARG A 360 15.19 -11.95 3.16
CA ARG A 360 16.42 -12.73 3.46
C ARG A 360 17.29 -12.09 4.53
N ASP A 361 17.17 -10.77 4.73
CA ASP A 361 17.99 -10.00 5.68
C ASP A 361 17.48 -10.12 7.13
N ASP A 362 16.27 -10.64 7.33
CA ASP A 362 15.62 -10.77 8.65
C ASP A 362 15.43 -12.26 9.02
N PRO A 363 16.20 -12.79 10.00
CA PRO A 363 16.10 -14.18 10.42
C PRO A 363 14.72 -14.58 10.95
N VAL A 364 14.01 -13.67 11.63
CA VAL A 364 12.70 -13.98 12.22
C VAL A 364 11.64 -14.09 11.13
N VAL A 365 11.76 -13.33 10.03
CA VAL A 365 10.93 -13.47 8.82
C VAL A 365 11.28 -14.73 8.04
N MET A 366 12.57 -15.10 7.94
CA MET A 366 13.01 -16.36 7.33
C MET A 366 12.42 -17.59 8.06
N ASP A 367 12.38 -17.56 9.39
CA ASP A 367 11.81 -18.63 10.22
C ASP A 367 10.28 -18.74 10.12
N MET A 368 9.59 -17.78 9.48
CA MET A 368 8.14 -17.88 9.19
C MET A 368 7.82 -18.82 8.02
N VAL A 369 8.83 -19.28 7.25
CA VAL A 369 8.62 -20.22 6.14
C VAL A 369 8.30 -21.62 6.70
N PRO A 370 7.07 -22.14 6.51
CA PRO A 370 6.70 -23.42 7.11
C PRO A 370 7.42 -24.60 6.42
N PRO A 371 7.64 -25.72 7.14
CA PRO A 371 8.21 -26.92 6.55
C PRO A 371 7.26 -27.52 5.47
N PRO A 372 7.79 -28.25 4.47
CA PRO A 372 6.97 -28.81 3.40
C PRO A 372 5.97 -29.86 3.91
N GLU A 373 4.71 -29.75 3.48
CA GLU A 373 3.65 -30.67 3.88
C GLU A 373 3.74 -32.01 3.13
N VAL A 374 3.62 -33.13 3.83
CA VAL A 374 3.73 -34.47 3.24
C VAL A 374 2.35 -35.13 3.15
N ILE A 375 1.65 -34.89 2.04
CA ILE A 375 0.31 -35.41 1.78
C ILE A 375 0.41 -36.89 1.39
N LYS A 376 0.06 -37.79 2.32
CA LYS A 376 -0.02 -39.23 2.06
C LYS A 376 -1.15 -39.52 1.06
N SER A 377 -0.86 -40.32 0.02
CA SER A 377 -1.92 -40.76 -0.88
C SER A 377 -2.82 -41.80 -0.19
N GLY A 378 -4.14 -41.64 -0.31
CA GLY A 378 -5.10 -42.68 0.08
C GLY A 378 -5.08 -43.92 -0.82
N VAL A 379 -4.39 -43.85 -1.98
CA VAL A 379 -4.26 -44.98 -2.91
C VAL A 379 -3.05 -45.83 -2.50
N ARG A 380 -3.31 -47.08 -2.10
CA ARG A 380 -2.31 -48.06 -1.67
C ARG A 380 -1.23 -48.25 -2.76
N GLY A 381 0.02 -47.92 -2.43
CA GLY A 381 1.17 -48.04 -3.33
C GLY A 381 1.58 -46.75 -4.05
N ARG A 382 0.79 -45.68 -3.99
CA ARG A 382 1.18 -44.36 -4.52
C ARG A 382 2.01 -43.59 -3.46
N PRO A 383 3.17 -43.01 -3.80
CA PRO A 383 3.98 -42.27 -2.84
C PRO A 383 3.27 -41.02 -2.33
N ALA A 384 3.69 -40.53 -1.15
CA ALA A 384 3.22 -39.26 -0.62
C ALA A 384 3.72 -38.09 -1.48
N LYS A 385 2.89 -37.06 -1.66
CA LYS A 385 3.25 -35.83 -2.35
C LYS A 385 3.74 -34.81 -1.32
N THR A 386 5.02 -34.43 -1.41
CA THR A 386 5.52 -33.23 -0.72
C THR A 386 4.99 -31.98 -1.42
N VAL A 387 4.42 -31.06 -0.66
CA VAL A 387 3.92 -29.76 -1.13
C VAL A 387 4.69 -28.66 -0.41
N TYR A 388 5.15 -27.68 -1.18
CA TYR A 388 5.85 -26.49 -0.70
C TYR A 388 4.91 -25.30 -0.82
N ARG A 389 5.06 -24.28 0.05
CA ARG A 389 4.42 -22.97 -0.18
C ARG A 389 5.03 -22.32 -1.42
N ASN A 390 4.28 -21.43 -2.06
CA ASN A 390 4.82 -20.56 -3.11
C ASN A 390 5.60 -19.43 -2.43
N LEU A 391 6.90 -19.31 -2.70
CA LEU A 391 7.82 -18.40 -2.03
C LEU A 391 8.53 -17.51 -3.06
N VAL A 392 8.69 -16.22 -2.74
CA VAL A 392 9.57 -15.28 -3.45
C VAL A 392 10.41 -14.57 -2.41
N TYR A 393 11.74 -14.51 -2.58
CA TYR A 393 12.61 -13.86 -1.61
C TYR A 393 13.13 -12.51 -2.12
N PHE A 394 13.23 -11.53 -1.22
CA PHE A 394 13.92 -10.26 -1.45
C PHE A 394 14.98 -10.02 -0.36
N GLY A 395 15.94 -9.14 -0.61
CA GLY A 395 16.98 -8.81 0.37
C GLY A 395 18.03 -7.86 -0.20
N LEU A 396 18.97 -7.41 0.63
CA LEU A 396 20.05 -6.49 0.28
C LEU A 396 21.32 -7.21 -0.24
N ASP A 397 21.21 -8.51 -0.50
CA ASP A 397 22.17 -9.37 -1.17
C ASP A 397 21.69 -9.83 -2.57
N ALA A 398 22.55 -10.54 -3.29
CA ALA A 398 22.22 -11.11 -4.58
C ALA A 398 21.11 -12.18 -4.45
N PRO A 399 20.10 -12.20 -5.36
CA PRO A 399 19.03 -13.20 -5.33
C PRO A 399 19.58 -14.61 -5.57
N ARG A 400 19.03 -15.60 -4.86
CA ARG A 400 19.63 -16.94 -4.75
C ARG A 400 18.81 -18.05 -5.40
N ARG A 401 17.64 -17.73 -5.95
CA ARG A 401 16.72 -18.64 -6.65
C ARG A 401 16.02 -17.90 -7.78
N PRO A 402 15.60 -18.58 -8.87
CA PRO A 402 14.69 -18.00 -9.85
C PRO A 402 13.47 -17.31 -9.22
N GLY A 403 13.10 -16.15 -9.76
CA GLY A 403 12.01 -15.32 -9.25
C GLY A 403 12.40 -14.35 -8.13
N ASP A 404 13.46 -14.63 -7.36
CA ASP A 404 13.94 -13.77 -6.27
C ASP A 404 14.40 -12.39 -6.76
N PHE A 405 14.25 -11.41 -5.89
CA PHE A 405 14.74 -10.04 -6.05
C PHE A 405 15.93 -9.77 -5.13
N GLY A 406 16.81 -8.83 -5.48
CA GLY A 406 17.97 -8.49 -4.63
C GLY A 406 18.77 -7.26 -5.07
N LEU A 407 19.91 -7.06 -4.43
CA LEU A 407 20.93 -6.07 -4.81
C LEU A 407 22.22 -6.74 -5.27
N VAL A 408 22.86 -6.17 -6.29
CA VAL A 408 24.25 -6.49 -6.67
C VAL A 408 25.03 -5.19 -6.83
N ASN A 409 26.27 -5.16 -6.31
CA ASN A 409 27.19 -4.05 -6.52
C ASN A 409 28.06 -4.33 -7.75
N GLU A 410 27.94 -3.51 -8.79
CA GLU A 410 28.74 -3.61 -10.02
C GLU A 410 29.44 -2.28 -10.28
N SER A 411 30.76 -2.31 -10.48
CA SER A 411 31.59 -1.11 -10.71
C SER A 411 31.41 0.02 -9.67
N GLY A 412 31.05 -0.32 -8.43
CA GLY A 412 30.78 0.62 -7.34
C GLY A 412 29.32 1.09 -7.22
N MET A 413 28.45 0.77 -8.18
CA MET A 413 27.04 1.13 -8.19
C MET A 413 26.17 -0.05 -7.72
N ALA A 414 25.19 0.21 -6.85
CA ALA A 414 24.21 -0.80 -6.43
C ALA A 414 23.06 -0.89 -7.44
N TRP A 415 22.74 -2.11 -7.89
CA TRP A 415 21.66 -2.40 -8.84
C TRP A 415 20.55 -3.22 -8.21
N LEU A 416 19.30 -2.80 -8.39
CA LEU A 416 18.13 -3.65 -8.18
C LEU A 416 18.12 -4.73 -9.28
N VAL A 417 18.05 -6.00 -8.88
CA VAL A 417 18.07 -7.15 -9.79
C VAL A 417 16.94 -8.14 -9.49
N ARG A 418 16.57 -8.92 -10.51
CA ARG A 418 15.74 -10.13 -10.38
C ARG A 418 16.49 -11.33 -10.95
N ALA A 419 16.47 -12.46 -10.25
CA ALA A 419 16.91 -13.74 -10.80
C ALA A 419 15.85 -14.28 -11.77
N LEU A 420 16.26 -14.58 -13.01
CA LEU A 420 15.37 -15.16 -14.01
C LEU A 420 15.16 -16.65 -13.78
N GLU A 421 14.08 -17.17 -14.38
CA GLU A 421 13.91 -18.61 -14.56
C GLU A 421 14.86 -19.10 -15.65
N ALA A 422 15.43 -20.29 -15.44
CA ALA A 422 16.25 -20.95 -16.45
C ALA A 422 15.37 -21.35 -17.63
N ASP A 423 15.90 -21.19 -18.86
CA ASP A 423 15.19 -21.57 -20.07
C ASP A 423 14.79 -23.06 -20.01
N PRO A 424 13.48 -23.40 -20.11
CA PRO A 424 12.99 -24.76 -19.94
C PRO A 424 13.45 -25.74 -21.03
N THR A 425 14.08 -25.25 -22.11
CA THR A 425 14.74 -26.09 -23.12
C THR A 425 16.10 -26.60 -22.67
N ILE A 426 16.75 -25.95 -21.68
CA ILE A 426 18.09 -26.31 -21.18
C ILE A 426 17.99 -27.52 -20.24
N LYS A 427 18.32 -28.69 -20.78
CA LYS A 427 18.36 -29.96 -20.03
C LYS A 427 19.64 -30.10 -19.21
N LEU A 428 19.61 -29.61 -17.97
CA LEU A 428 20.65 -29.82 -16.96
C LEU A 428 20.87 -31.31 -16.68
N LYS A 429 22.14 -31.69 -16.43
CA LYS A 429 22.50 -33.06 -16.01
C LYS A 429 22.08 -33.31 -14.56
N LYS A 430 21.94 -34.59 -14.19
CA LYS A 430 21.54 -34.99 -12.83
C LYS A 430 22.61 -34.57 -11.80
N GLY A 431 22.32 -33.50 -11.05
CA GLY A 431 23.22 -32.90 -10.05
C GLY A 431 23.86 -31.57 -10.48
N GLU A 432 23.63 -31.14 -11.72
CA GLU A 432 24.01 -29.83 -12.26
C GLU A 432 22.94 -28.80 -11.83
N GLN A 433 23.35 -27.67 -11.24
CA GLN A 433 22.44 -26.58 -10.87
C GLN A 433 22.33 -25.59 -12.04
N ALA A 434 21.17 -24.93 -12.18
CA ALA A 434 21.01 -23.84 -13.12
C ALA A 434 21.93 -22.67 -12.74
N GLU A 435 22.60 -22.07 -13.73
CA GLU A 435 23.25 -20.77 -13.55
C GLU A 435 22.16 -19.70 -13.37
N ILE A 436 22.31 -18.86 -12.34
CA ILE A 436 21.31 -17.83 -12.00
C ILE A 436 21.57 -16.60 -12.86
N VAL A 437 20.84 -16.49 -13.98
CA VAL A 437 20.89 -15.30 -14.84
C VAL A 437 20.19 -14.12 -14.14
N LEU A 438 20.92 -13.02 -13.97
CA LEU A 438 20.42 -11.82 -13.29
C LEU A 438 19.94 -10.76 -14.29
N GLN A 439 18.65 -10.45 -14.24
CA GLN A 439 18.08 -9.29 -14.91
C GLN A 439 18.36 -8.03 -14.07
N ARG A 440 19.12 -7.10 -14.62
CA ARG A 440 19.26 -5.74 -14.08
C ARG A 440 17.96 -4.98 -14.32
N LEU A 441 17.43 -4.35 -13.27
CA LEU A 441 16.17 -3.60 -13.32
C LEU A 441 16.45 -2.10 -13.40
N MET A 442 17.14 -1.55 -12.41
CA MET A 442 17.62 -0.16 -12.38
C MET A 442 18.69 0.03 -11.29
N PRO A 443 19.52 1.09 -11.34
CA PRO A 443 20.36 1.49 -10.22
C PRO A 443 19.52 1.84 -8.99
N ALA A 444 20.01 1.52 -7.79
CA ALA A 444 19.39 1.93 -6.53
C ALA A 444 19.40 3.46 -6.38
N ASP A 445 20.45 4.13 -6.86
CA ASP A 445 20.60 5.60 -6.82
C ASP A 445 19.65 6.32 -7.80
N ALA A 446 18.95 5.59 -8.67
CA ALA A 446 17.88 6.12 -9.51
C ALA A 446 16.50 6.12 -8.81
N LEU A 447 16.41 5.61 -7.58
CA LEU A 447 15.26 5.81 -6.69
C LEU A 447 15.31 7.23 -6.11
N ARG A 448 14.17 7.94 -6.11
CA ARG A 448 14.06 9.20 -5.36
C ARG A 448 14.00 8.96 -3.83
N ILE A 449 13.48 7.81 -3.41
CA ILE A 449 13.52 7.35 -2.01
C ILE A 449 14.91 6.77 -1.67
N ARG A 450 15.74 7.56 -0.98
CA ARG A 450 17.13 7.19 -0.67
C ARG A 450 17.26 6.16 0.46
N GLY A 451 18.44 5.53 0.54
CA GLY A 451 18.86 4.65 1.63
C GLY A 451 18.51 3.17 1.42
N ARG A 452 19.33 2.28 2.00
CA ARG A 452 19.23 0.82 1.78
C ARG A 452 17.88 0.24 2.22
N HIS A 453 17.26 0.79 3.27
CA HIS A 453 15.93 0.36 3.71
C HIS A 453 14.85 0.63 2.65
N ASN A 454 14.98 1.70 1.85
CA ASN A 454 14.06 2.03 0.77
C ASN A 454 14.31 1.20 -0.50
N ALA A 455 15.56 0.82 -0.78
CA ALA A 455 15.85 -0.23 -1.76
C ALA A 455 15.21 -1.57 -1.35
N SER A 456 15.25 -1.94 -0.07
CA SER A 456 14.57 -3.14 0.46
C SER A 456 13.04 -3.05 0.29
N ASN A 457 12.43 -1.92 0.65
CA ASN A 457 10.99 -1.66 0.41
C ASN A 457 10.62 -1.74 -1.09
N ALA A 458 11.48 -1.25 -1.98
CA ALA A 458 11.28 -1.32 -3.43
C ALA A 458 11.33 -2.75 -3.97
N LEU A 459 12.28 -3.57 -3.50
CA LEU A 459 12.36 -4.99 -3.86
C LEU A 459 11.14 -5.77 -3.35
N ALA A 460 10.65 -5.45 -2.15
CA ALA A 460 9.42 -6.04 -1.62
C ALA A 460 8.19 -5.66 -2.47
N ALA A 461 8.04 -4.39 -2.83
CA ALA A 461 6.93 -3.91 -3.67
C ALA A 461 6.93 -4.55 -5.07
N LEU A 462 8.11 -4.60 -5.72
CA LEU A 462 8.29 -5.30 -6.99
C LEU A 462 7.96 -6.80 -6.87
N SER A 463 8.38 -7.46 -5.79
CA SER A 463 8.08 -8.87 -5.53
C SER A 463 6.57 -9.13 -5.42
N LEU A 464 5.85 -8.32 -4.64
CA LEU A 464 4.41 -8.45 -4.42
C LEU A 464 3.61 -8.21 -5.70
N ALA A 465 3.90 -7.14 -6.43
CA ALA A 465 3.19 -6.80 -7.66
C ALA A 465 3.48 -7.83 -8.77
N THR A 466 4.73 -8.30 -8.89
CA THR A 466 5.09 -9.39 -9.81
C THR A 466 4.38 -10.69 -9.43
N ALA A 467 4.25 -11.00 -8.13
CA ALA A 467 3.58 -12.21 -7.65
C ALA A 467 2.08 -12.28 -8.01
N ILE A 468 1.39 -11.14 -8.13
CA ILE A 468 0.00 -11.10 -8.64
C ILE A 468 -0.10 -11.02 -10.18
N GLY A 469 1.03 -10.98 -10.89
CA GLY A 469 1.11 -11.00 -12.36
C GLY A 469 1.41 -9.65 -13.04
N CYS A 470 1.78 -8.60 -12.30
CA CYS A 470 2.02 -7.28 -12.89
C CYS A 470 3.31 -7.25 -13.74
N PRO A 471 3.29 -6.68 -14.97
CA PRO A 471 4.47 -6.60 -15.82
C PRO A 471 5.52 -5.60 -15.30
N LEU A 472 6.80 -6.01 -15.29
CA LEU A 472 7.90 -5.21 -14.72
C LEU A 472 8.10 -3.83 -15.39
N ALA A 473 7.97 -3.71 -16.71
CA ALA A 473 8.33 -2.50 -17.45
C ALA A 473 7.61 -1.21 -16.95
N PRO A 474 6.27 -1.14 -16.87
CA PRO A 474 5.59 0.02 -16.30
C PRO A 474 5.89 0.23 -14.80
N MET A 475 6.11 -0.85 -14.03
CA MET A 475 6.45 -0.75 -12.61
C MET A 475 7.81 -0.07 -12.40
N LEU A 476 8.83 -0.36 -13.21
CA LEU A 476 10.14 0.30 -13.08
C LEU A 476 10.09 1.80 -13.39
N HIS A 477 9.18 2.24 -14.27
CA HIS A 477 8.92 3.66 -14.49
C HIS A 477 8.27 4.31 -13.25
N GLY A 478 7.21 3.71 -12.70
CA GLY A 478 6.55 4.20 -11.47
C GLY A 478 7.50 4.24 -10.26
N LEU A 479 8.35 3.22 -10.12
CA LEU A 479 9.35 3.11 -9.06
C LEU A 479 10.38 4.24 -9.10
N ARG A 480 10.85 4.62 -10.29
CA ARG A 480 11.79 5.74 -10.49
C ARG A 480 11.17 7.10 -10.13
N GLU A 481 9.86 7.25 -10.27
CA GLU A 481 9.17 8.52 -10.03
C GLU A 481 8.70 8.72 -8.58
N TYR A 482 8.47 7.63 -7.85
CA TYR A 482 7.94 7.65 -6.49
C TYR A 482 8.83 8.44 -5.52
N ARG A 483 8.27 9.52 -4.97
CA ARG A 483 8.97 10.46 -4.07
C ARG A 483 8.96 10.04 -2.58
N GLY A 484 8.28 8.95 -2.24
CA GLY A 484 7.98 8.60 -0.85
C GLY A 484 6.61 9.10 -0.40
N GLU A 485 6.43 9.18 0.91
CA GLU A 485 5.17 9.52 1.58
C GLU A 485 5.44 10.61 2.64
N PRO A 486 4.51 11.56 2.89
CA PRO A 486 4.72 12.62 3.86
C PRO A 486 5.06 12.13 5.27
N HIS A 487 5.74 12.96 6.06
CA HIS A 487 6.16 12.73 7.46
C HIS A 487 7.11 11.54 7.65
N ARG A 488 7.96 11.27 6.65
CA ARG A 488 8.87 10.12 6.65
C ARG A 488 10.20 10.42 5.97
N VAL A 489 11.08 11.11 6.70
CA VAL A 489 12.32 11.70 6.17
C VAL A 489 11.97 12.71 5.06
N GLU A 490 10.93 13.51 5.34
CA GLU A 490 10.46 14.58 4.48
C GLU A 490 11.28 15.85 4.77
N HIS A 491 11.88 16.45 3.75
CA HIS A 491 12.48 17.78 3.85
C HIS A 491 11.36 18.81 3.86
N VAL A 492 11.30 19.62 4.92
CA VAL A 492 10.22 20.57 5.19
C VAL A 492 10.58 21.97 4.67
N ALA A 493 11.79 22.43 5.00
CA ALA A 493 12.34 23.74 4.63
C ALA A 493 13.84 23.78 4.90
N THR A 494 14.54 24.80 4.39
CA THR A 494 15.93 25.12 4.77
C THR A 494 15.96 26.51 5.40
N VAL A 495 16.35 26.62 6.67
CA VAL A 495 16.27 27.87 7.46
C VAL A 495 17.66 28.24 7.98
N GLY A 496 18.19 29.40 7.58
CA GLY A 496 19.56 29.81 7.86
C GLY A 496 20.64 28.83 7.35
N GLY A 497 20.34 28.06 6.29
CA GLY A 497 21.21 27.00 5.76
C GLY A 497 21.20 25.69 6.57
N ILE A 498 20.23 25.50 7.46
CA ILE A 498 19.98 24.26 8.21
C ILE A 498 18.72 23.60 7.66
N ASP A 499 18.77 22.32 7.32
CA ASP A 499 17.61 21.59 6.78
C ASP A 499 16.68 21.10 7.89
N ALA A 500 15.37 21.31 7.73
CA ALA A 500 14.34 20.73 8.59
C ALA A 500 13.85 19.39 8.01
N ILE A 501 13.92 18.30 8.78
CA ILE A 501 13.54 16.96 8.33
C ILE A 501 12.51 16.34 9.30
N ASP A 502 11.32 16.03 8.77
CA ASP A 502 10.25 15.35 9.50
C ASP A 502 10.22 13.85 9.22
N ASP A 503 10.46 13.05 10.26
CA ASP A 503 10.22 11.61 10.33
C ASP A 503 9.33 11.32 11.56
N SER A 504 8.25 12.09 11.76
CA SER A 504 7.27 11.87 12.83
C SER A 504 6.64 10.47 12.82
N LYS A 505 6.68 9.76 11.68
CA LYS A 505 6.31 8.34 11.54
C LYS A 505 7.35 7.36 12.13
N GLY A 506 8.53 7.83 12.54
CA GLY A 506 9.56 7.10 13.30
C GLY A 506 9.14 6.79 14.73
N THR A 507 8.11 5.96 14.91
CA THR A 507 7.46 5.69 16.21
C THR A 507 8.06 4.51 17.00
N ASN A 508 9.17 3.95 16.52
CA ASN A 508 9.94 2.89 17.18
C ASN A 508 11.44 3.09 16.93
N VAL A 509 12.28 2.51 17.79
CA VAL A 509 13.74 2.64 17.77
C VAL A 509 14.34 2.20 16.44
N GLY A 510 13.84 1.11 15.84
CA GLY A 510 14.33 0.59 14.56
C GLY A 510 14.11 1.56 13.38
N ALA A 511 13.05 2.37 13.40
CA ALA A 511 12.82 3.41 12.41
C ALA A 511 13.87 4.52 12.52
N THR A 512 14.09 5.02 13.73
CA THR A 512 15.03 6.12 13.99
C THR A 512 16.48 5.72 13.74
N VAL A 513 16.89 4.50 14.09
CA VAL A 513 18.21 3.95 13.70
C VAL A 513 18.37 3.98 12.16
N ALA A 514 17.36 3.55 11.41
CA ALA A 514 17.41 3.54 9.95
C ALA A 514 17.40 4.94 9.32
N ALA A 515 16.73 5.92 9.94
CA ALA A 515 16.75 7.33 9.53
C ALA A 515 18.12 7.96 9.77
N LEU A 516 18.68 7.81 10.98
CA LEU A 516 20.00 8.33 11.37
C LEU A 516 21.13 7.74 10.52
N GLN A 517 21.12 6.43 10.27
CA GLN A 517 22.14 5.77 9.44
C GLN A 517 22.05 6.12 7.95
N GLY A 518 20.86 6.46 7.45
CA GLY A 518 20.67 6.97 6.09
C GLY A 518 21.14 8.42 5.96
N LEU A 519 20.45 9.33 6.64
CA LEU A 519 20.71 10.78 6.58
C LEU A 519 22.14 11.13 7.01
N GLY A 520 22.63 10.52 8.09
CA GLY A 520 23.96 10.80 8.61
C GLY A 520 25.11 10.37 7.68
N ALA A 521 24.86 9.40 6.78
CA ALA A 521 25.80 9.05 5.73
C ALA A 521 25.70 10.03 4.55
N ASP A 522 24.49 10.29 4.06
CA ASP A 522 24.22 11.19 2.93
C ASP A 522 24.66 12.64 3.18
N MET A 523 24.58 13.14 4.41
CA MET A 523 24.90 14.53 4.77
C MET A 523 26.38 14.79 5.07
N SER A 524 27.23 13.76 5.14
CA SER A 524 28.64 13.91 5.55
C SER A 524 29.39 14.93 4.66
N PRO A 525 30.02 15.98 5.22
CA PRO A 525 30.51 16.11 6.59
C PRO A 525 29.56 16.78 7.62
N GLY A 526 28.34 17.15 7.22
CA GLY A 526 27.31 17.70 8.09
C GLY A 526 26.86 16.73 9.19
N LYS A 527 26.08 17.24 10.15
CA LYS A 527 25.56 16.49 11.29
C LYS A 527 24.05 16.69 11.49
N LEU A 528 23.47 15.83 12.31
CA LEU A 528 22.06 15.86 12.67
C LEU A 528 21.88 16.43 14.08
N VAL A 529 20.97 17.37 14.30
CA VAL A 529 20.45 17.66 15.64
C VAL A 529 19.11 16.94 15.76
N VAL A 530 19.04 15.97 16.68
CA VAL A 530 17.98 14.95 16.67
C VAL A 530 16.97 15.20 17.78
N ILE A 531 15.68 15.19 17.47
CA ILE A 531 14.60 15.28 18.46
C ILE A 531 14.08 13.86 18.73
N LEU A 532 14.24 13.38 19.96
CA LEU A 532 13.85 12.04 20.43
C LEU A 532 12.80 12.12 21.55
N GLY A 533 11.96 11.09 21.65
CA GLY A 533 11.09 10.83 22.80
C GLY A 533 9.58 10.92 22.54
N GLY A 534 8.82 10.70 23.62
CA GLY A 534 7.39 10.38 23.62
C GLY A 534 7.11 9.12 24.47
N ASP A 535 6.09 8.35 24.07
CA ASP A 535 5.78 7.03 24.64
C ASP A 535 6.55 5.91 23.93
N GLY A 536 7.58 5.37 24.58
CA GLY A 536 8.46 4.33 24.06
C GLY A 536 7.95 2.90 24.24
N LYS A 537 6.81 2.67 24.92
CA LYS A 537 6.18 1.34 25.12
C LYS A 537 7.10 0.25 25.71
N GLY A 538 8.15 0.62 26.43
CA GLY A 538 9.13 -0.34 26.98
C GLY A 538 10.06 -0.98 25.93
N GLN A 539 10.36 -0.27 24.83
CA GLN A 539 11.45 -0.62 23.92
C GLN A 539 12.83 -0.49 24.59
N ASP A 540 13.82 -1.26 24.10
CA ASP A 540 15.23 -0.99 24.39
C ASP A 540 15.75 0.14 23.49
N PHE A 541 16.27 1.21 24.10
CA PHE A 541 16.83 2.37 23.40
C PHE A 541 18.32 2.19 23.04
N ALA A 542 19.01 1.16 23.56
CA ALA A 542 20.45 0.95 23.32
C ALA A 542 20.87 0.96 21.83
N PRO A 543 20.08 0.47 20.86
CA PRO A 543 20.42 0.55 19.43
C PRO A 543 20.59 1.98 18.89
N LEU A 544 20.11 3.02 19.58
CA LEU A 544 20.34 4.42 19.19
C LEU A 544 21.79 4.87 19.39
N ALA A 545 22.56 4.21 20.26
CA ALA A 545 23.86 4.69 20.72
C ALA A 545 24.92 4.85 19.60
N GLU A 546 25.07 3.86 18.70
CA GLU A 546 26.00 3.94 17.55
C GLU A 546 25.64 5.07 16.58
N PRO A 547 24.42 5.11 16.01
CA PRO A 547 24.10 6.12 15.00
C PRO A 547 24.02 7.54 15.59
N VAL A 548 23.52 7.70 16.83
CA VAL A 548 23.54 8.99 17.52
C VAL A 548 24.98 9.46 17.75
N GLY A 549 25.85 8.64 18.34
CA GLY A 549 27.24 9.01 18.58
C GLY A 549 28.02 9.34 17.30
N ARG A 550 27.72 8.64 16.20
CA ARG A 550 28.38 8.81 14.91
C ARG A 550 27.91 10.04 14.12
N PHE A 551 26.60 10.29 14.09
CA PHE A 551 25.97 11.23 13.16
C PHE A 551 25.35 12.47 13.81
N ALA A 552 25.06 12.45 15.11
CA ALA A 552 24.47 13.60 15.78
C ALA A 552 25.52 14.70 16.13
N ARG A 553 25.05 15.94 16.22
CA ARG A 553 25.73 17.08 16.86
C ARG A 553 25.19 17.32 18.26
N ALA A 554 23.89 17.15 18.46
CA ALA A 554 23.18 17.32 19.74
C ALA A 554 21.84 16.56 19.70
N VAL A 555 21.22 16.36 20.87
CA VAL A 555 19.92 15.67 21.01
C VAL A 555 18.95 16.46 21.89
N ALA A 556 17.78 16.79 21.35
CA ALA A 556 16.65 17.31 22.13
C ALA A 556 15.75 16.15 22.57
N LEU A 557 15.28 16.18 23.81
CA LEU A 557 14.53 15.09 24.44
C LEU A 557 13.16 15.58 24.92
N ILE A 558 12.08 14.90 24.53
CA ILE A 558 10.68 15.25 24.86
C ILE A 558 9.87 14.05 25.36
N GLY A 559 8.76 14.32 26.04
CA GLY A 559 7.77 13.29 26.40
C GLY A 559 8.19 12.32 27.51
N ARG A 560 7.37 11.28 27.71
CA ARG A 560 7.43 10.39 28.88
C ARG A 560 8.80 9.73 29.07
N ASP A 561 9.33 9.11 28.02
CA ASP A 561 10.53 8.28 28.14
C ASP A 561 11.84 9.05 27.87
N ALA A 562 11.78 10.39 27.82
CA ALA A 562 12.93 11.27 27.64
C ALA A 562 14.09 10.96 28.61
N GLN A 563 13.79 10.67 29.88
CA GLN A 563 14.81 10.34 30.89
C GLN A 563 15.46 8.96 30.65
N ALA A 564 14.73 7.99 30.08
CA ALA A 564 15.29 6.69 29.73
C ALA A 564 16.28 6.82 28.56
N ILE A 565 15.90 7.59 27.53
CA ILE A 565 16.74 7.91 26.38
C ILE A 565 17.99 8.69 26.83
N GLU A 566 17.84 9.69 27.71
CA GLU A 566 18.96 10.45 28.30
C GLU A 566 19.97 9.52 29.00
N ALA A 567 19.49 8.57 29.82
CA ALA A 567 20.32 7.62 30.54
C ALA A 567 21.06 6.66 29.59
N THR A 568 20.40 6.16 28.54
CA THR A 568 21.02 5.31 27.52
C THR A 568 22.11 6.04 26.73
N LEU A 569 21.92 7.34 26.44
CA LEU A 569 22.84 8.12 25.61
C LEU A 569 23.96 8.81 26.41
N ALA A 570 23.91 8.83 27.76
CA ALA A 570 24.88 9.55 28.60
C ALA A 570 26.35 9.10 28.43
N GLU A 571 26.61 7.84 28.09
CA GLU A 571 27.96 7.33 27.84
C GLU A 571 28.42 7.44 26.38
N VAL A 572 27.53 7.86 25.46
CA VAL A 572 27.83 8.01 24.03
C VAL A 572 28.79 9.18 23.79
N ARG A 573 29.74 8.99 22.87
CA ARG A 573 30.74 9.99 22.47
C ARG A 573 30.76 10.19 20.97
N THR A 574 31.17 11.38 20.53
CA THR A 574 31.41 11.68 19.11
C THR A 574 32.61 10.88 18.58
N PRO A 575 32.84 10.79 17.26
CA PRO A 575 34.04 10.15 16.70
C PRO A 575 35.36 10.85 17.07
N VAL A 576 35.29 12.03 17.69
CA VAL A 576 36.44 12.81 18.19
C VAL A 576 36.64 12.61 19.71
N GLY A 577 35.69 11.96 20.39
CA GLY A 577 35.73 11.66 21.83
C GLY A 577 34.89 12.59 22.71
N ASP A 578 34.26 13.62 22.15
CA ASP A 578 33.47 14.60 22.91
C ASP A 578 32.18 14.00 23.48
N THR A 579 31.70 14.56 24.58
CA THR A 579 30.33 14.35 25.09
C THR A 579 29.32 15.02 24.17
N LEU A 580 28.25 14.31 23.82
CA LEU A 580 27.15 14.85 23.03
C LEU A 580 26.30 15.82 23.88
N PRO A 581 26.02 17.06 23.43
CA PRO A 581 25.05 17.94 24.08
C PRO A 581 23.65 17.33 24.03
N MET A 582 22.99 17.24 25.18
CA MET A 582 21.62 16.75 25.30
C MET A 582 20.81 17.66 26.23
N GLN A 583 19.55 17.93 25.89
CA GLN A 583 18.65 18.73 26.74
C GLN A 583 17.21 18.20 26.68
N ARG A 584 16.52 18.23 27.83
CA ARG A 584 15.09 17.91 27.95
C ARG A 584 14.23 19.17 27.82
N HIS A 585 13.08 19.04 27.17
CA HIS A 585 12.12 20.11 26.92
C HIS A 585 10.69 19.65 27.20
N ASP A 586 9.86 20.56 27.73
CA ASP A 586 8.47 20.26 28.09
C ASP A 586 7.53 20.15 26.86
N ASN A 587 7.93 20.71 25.71
CA ASN A 587 7.19 20.70 24.46
C ASN A 587 8.12 20.63 23.23
N LEU A 588 7.54 20.37 22.06
CA LEU A 588 8.28 20.15 20.80
C LEU A 588 8.73 21.46 20.16
N GLU A 589 7.99 22.54 20.40
CA GLU A 589 8.27 23.89 19.94
C GLU A 589 9.59 24.40 20.52
N ALA A 590 9.79 24.24 21.83
CA ALA A 590 11.04 24.56 22.52
C ALA A 590 12.20 23.61 22.13
N ALA A 591 11.92 22.32 21.95
CA ALA A 591 12.91 21.34 21.47
C ALA A 591 13.41 21.68 20.06
N THR A 592 12.50 22.08 19.16
CA THR A 592 12.81 22.45 17.77
C THR A 592 13.60 23.75 17.73
N ARG A 593 13.17 24.78 18.46
CA ARG A 593 13.90 26.06 18.55
C ARG A 593 15.33 25.88 19.08
N TRP A 594 15.50 25.12 20.16
CA TRP A 594 16.83 24.76 20.67
C TRP A 594 17.65 23.93 19.67
N ALA A 595 17.03 23.01 18.91
CA ALA A 595 17.73 22.24 17.88
C ALA A 595 18.32 23.15 16.78
N PHE A 596 17.59 24.21 16.39
CA PHE A 596 18.07 25.25 15.47
C PHE A 596 19.10 26.22 16.07
N GLU A 597 19.29 26.24 17.39
CA GLU A 597 20.39 26.94 18.08
C GLU A 597 21.66 26.09 18.14
N GLN A 598 21.54 24.76 18.24
CA GLN A 598 22.68 23.84 18.24
C GLN A 598 23.23 23.55 16.83
N ALA A 599 22.37 23.59 15.81
CA ALA A 599 22.71 23.33 14.41
C ALA A 599 23.54 24.46 13.77
N LYS A 600 24.27 24.12 12.70
CA LYS A 600 25.09 25.03 11.89
C LYS A 600 24.70 24.89 10.42
N ALA A 601 25.03 25.87 9.59
CA ALA A 601 24.80 25.77 8.16
C ALA A 601 25.47 24.50 7.58
N GLY A 602 24.70 23.68 6.86
CA GLY A 602 25.10 22.34 6.39
C GLY A 602 24.77 21.17 7.34
N ASP A 603 24.15 21.44 8.49
CA ASP A 603 23.51 20.42 9.35
C ASP A 603 22.00 20.31 9.06
N ALA A 604 21.34 19.29 9.61
CA ALA A 604 19.88 19.19 9.64
C ALA A 604 19.34 19.06 11.07
N VAL A 605 18.13 19.57 11.30
CA VAL A 605 17.28 19.27 12.46
C VAL A 605 16.33 18.14 12.07
N LEU A 606 16.46 16.98 12.73
CA LEU A 606 15.71 15.77 12.44
C LEU A 606 14.74 15.43 13.58
N LEU A 607 13.44 15.48 13.29
CA LEU A 607 12.42 14.88 14.15
C LEU A 607 12.23 13.41 13.77
N SER A 608 12.96 12.50 14.42
CA SER A 608 12.75 11.05 14.30
C SER A 608 12.67 10.44 15.70
N PRO A 609 11.48 10.40 16.32
CA PRO A 609 11.36 10.40 17.78
C PRO A 609 11.60 9.07 18.50
N ALA A 610 11.78 7.94 17.79
CA ALA A 610 11.84 6.57 18.32
C ALA A 610 10.60 6.08 19.13
N CYS A 611 9.60 6.95 19.33
CA CYS A 611 8.49 6.77 20.25
C CYS A 611 7.13 7.11 19.62
N ALA A 612 6.06 6.50 20.12
CA ALA A 612 4.70 6.92 19.84
C ALA A 612 4.43 8.31 20.42
N SER A 613 3.43 9.00 19.86
CA SER A 613 3.14 10.41 20.17
C SER A 613 2.05 10.60 21.24
N LEU A 614 1.43 9.52 21.73
CA LEU A 614 0.13 9.56 22.41
C LEU A 614 0.18 10.10 23.86
N ASP A 615 1.38 10.36 24.38
CA ASP A 615 1.61 11.02 25.66
C ASP A 615 1.52 12.56 25.56
N MET A 616 1.75 13.13 24.38
CA MET A 616 1.76 14.59 24.15
C MET A 616 0.84 15.07 23.00
N PHE A 617 0.49 14.21 22.04
CA PHE A 617 -0.19 14.56 20.79
C PHE A 617 -1.32 13.61 20.44
N ARG A 618 -2.35 14.11 19.72
CA ARG A 618 -3.50 13.32 19.25
C ARG A 618 -3.10 12.07 18.43
N ASN A 619 -2.09 12.22 17.59
CA ASN A 619 -1.51 11.20 16.71
C ASN A 619 -0.14 11.73 16.19
N TYR A 620 0.53 10.98 15.31
CA TYR A 620 1.82 11.41 14.74
C TYR A 620 1.69 12.60 13.78
N ALA A 621 0.52 12.80 13.14
CA ALA A 621 0.30 13.93 12.23
C ALA A 621 0.25 15.24 13.01
N HIS A 622 -0.42 15.27 14.18
CA HIS A 622 -0.38 16.42 15.09
C HIS A 622 1.04 16.74 15.61
N ARG A 623 1.91 15.73 15.72
CA ARG A 623 3.33 15.94 16.05
C ARG A 623 4.10 16.60 14.90
N ALA A 624 3.82 16.19 13.66
CA ALA A 624 4.36 16.83 12.46
C ALA A 624 3.81 18.26 12.27
N GLU A 625 2.51 18.48 12.45
CA GLU A 625 1.85 19.81 12.40
C GLU A 625 2.59 20.83 13.28
N VAL A 626 2.89 20.46 14.54
CA VAL A 626 3.62 21.31 15.51
C VAL A 626 5.07 21.55 15.11
N PHE A 627 5.77 20.53 14.60
CA PHE A 627 7.15 20.67 14.11
C PHE A 627 7.23 21.61 12.91
N ILE A 628 6.41 21.36 11.87
CA ILE A 628 6.37 22.13 10.63
C ILE A 628 5.99 23.59 10.91
N GLY A 629 4.98 23.83 11.76
CA GLY A 629 4.61 25.18 12.21
C GLY A 629 5.77 25.90 12.91
N THR A 630 6.49 25.22 13.81
CA THR A 630 7.65 25.82 14.50
C THR A 630 8.80 26.14 13.53
N VAL A 631 9.02 25.31 12.50
CA VAL A 631 10.00 25.58 11.43
C VAL A 631 9.60 26.78 10.59
N GLN A 632 8.31 26.93 10.27
CA GLN A 632 7.78 28.08 9.52
C GLN A 632 7.88 29.38 10.32
N ASP A 633 7.57 29.36 11.62
CA ASP A 633 7.81 30.51 12.51
C ASP A 633 9.29 30.91 12.53
N LEU A 634 10.21 29.94 12.63
CA LEU A 634 11.66 30.19 12.60
C LEU A 634 12.16 30.75 11.26
N ALA A 635 11.55 30.36 10.14
CA ALA A 635 11.83 30.94 8.82
C ALA A 635 11.41 32.43 8.79
N HIS A 636 10.15 32.70 9.18
CA HIS A 636 9.61 34.06 9.25
C HIS A 636 10.41 34.97 10.20
N GLU A 637 10.83 34.46 11.37
CA GLU A 637 11.67 35.19 12.34
C GLU A 637 13.06 35.56 11.79
N ARG A 638 13.59 34.78 10.84
CA ARG A 638 14.90 35.02 10.20
C ARG A 638 14.80 35.79 8.88
N GLY A 639 13.59 35.91 8.30
CA GLY A 639 13.36 36.53 6.99
C GLY A 639 13.64 35.59 5.80
N ASP A 640 13.77 34.28 6.06
CA ASP A 640 13.83 33.26 5.02
C ASP A 640 12.39 33.01 4.48
N ILE A 641 12.24 32.80 3.17
CA ILE A 641 10.97 32.38 2.58
C ILE A 641 10.87 30.86 2.72
N ALA A 642 9.81 30.39 3.37
CA ALA A 642 9.50 28.97 3.59
C ALA A 642 8.97 28.27 2.32
#